data_AF-A0A8J3Y2E5-F1
#
_entry.id   AF-A0A8J3Y2E5-F1
#
_cell.length_a   1.000
_cell.length_b   1.000
_cell.length_c   1.000
_cell.angle_alpha   90.00
_cell.angle_beta   90.00
_cell.angle_gamma   90.00
#
_symmetry.space_group_name_H-M   'P 1'
#
loop_
_entity.id
_entity.type
_entity.pdbx_description
1 polymer ?
#
loop_
_entity_poly.entity_id
_entity_poly.type
_entity_poly.pdbx_seq_one_letter_code
_entity_poly.pdbx_strand_id
1 'polypeptide(L)'
;MPGTGRGGPDTAMVEAARDGDQRALDALVADSLPLVYNIVGRALNGHNDVDDVVQETLLRVVRGLPSLRDAGAFRSWLVAIAVRQVRDREQDRSATQKRRADLDTAEEMPDPASDFAALTILRLGLTDQRREVAEATRWLDQGDRGLLALWWLEETGELRRTDLAGALGLSGRHAAVRVQRMKEQLQIARTVVRALNSSGCSELRALTWNWDGVPTSLWRKRFARHVRECGVCGPTGRGMLPVDRLLSGLPLLPIPAGFVVQHLHAISPAAAEAAGRAASHLPLPRGGAPRGSHAVQRPRGVLSTLTHAKVAGTAVAAAAVATTGVVVAVNLPPSKPTASAGVAPQAASTPLPASSPSRPAKPKPSPSPTKKKASPKPTVTKKAPPPVAVSSSAKKGVGVWTFNGVNTALAKSGASWYYTWSTTHNGVTTPKTAKFVPMIWGADSVNSTALAQAKAAGPYLLGFNEPDMGSQSNMSADKALSLWPKLMSAGKVLGSPAVAYGGDTPGGWLDKFMKGAKAKGYRVDFITLHWYGGDFNSTRATSQLKGYLQAVYNRYHKPIWLTEYALIDFSNGTRFPSDAQQAAFVKSSTKMLAGLPYVQRYAWFGIGAKDNEPSSGLFKSGGVPTEAGRAFQAAR
;
A
#
# COMPACT_ATOMS: atom_id res chain seq x y z
N MET A 1 21.36 -15.03 20.12
CA MET A 1 21.72 -15.19 18.71
C MET A 1 23.18 -14.80 18.56
N PRO A 2 24.12 -15.73 18.30
CA PRO A 2 25.47 -15.34 17.96
C PRO A 2 25.54 -14.92 16.49
N GLY A 3 25.89 -13.65 16.24
CA GLY A 3 26.74 -13.27 15.10
C GLY A 3 26.12 -13.02 13.70
N THR A 4 25.09 -12.17 13.54
CA THR A 4 24.81 -11.56 12.20
C THR A 4 25.59 -10.25 11.98
N GLY A 5 26.64 -9.98 12.75
CA GLY A 5 27.44 -8.77 12.61
C GLY A 5 28.62 -8.97 11.66
N ARG A 6 28.75 -8.11 10.63
CA ARG A 6 29.92 -7.77 9.78
C ARG A 6 30.78 -8.88 9.14
N GLY A 7 30.77 -10.12 9.62
CA GLY A 7 31.72 -11.19 9.27
C GLY A 7 31.20 -12.24 8.28
N GLY A 8 29.88 -12.33 8.04
CA GLY A 8 29.29 -13.44 7.29
C GLY A 8 29.14 -14.71 8.14
N PRO A 9 28.62 -15.81 7.55
CA PRO A 9 28.54 -17.10 8.24
C PRO A 9 29.94 -17.58 8.64
N ASP A 10 30.03 -18.33 9.74
CA ASP A 10 31.28 -18.91 10.21
C ASP A 10 31.91 -19.76 9.10
N THR A 11 33.19 -19.52 8.80
CA THR A 11 33.96 -20.26 7.79
C THR A 11 33.89 -21.77 8.05
N ALA A 12 33.90 -22.19 9.31
CA ALA A 12 33.78 -23.61 9.68
C ALA A 12 32.41 -24.20 9.30
N MET A 13 31.33 -23.41 9.38
CA MET A 13 29.99 -23.84 8.94
C MET A 13 29.93 -23.95 7.41
N VAL A 14 30.59 -23.04 6.69
CA VAL A 14 30.67 -23.11 5.22
C VAL A 14 31.46 -24.34 4.77
N GLU A 15 32.57 -24.65 5.43
CA GLU A 15 33.38 -25.84 5.15
C GLU A 15 32.59 -27.13 5.43
N ALA A 16 31.93 -27.23 6.59
CA ALA A 16 31.10 -28.38 6.92
C ALA A 16 29.95 -28.58 5.90
N ALA A 17 29.28 -27.50 5.49
CA ALA A 17 28.23 -27.56 4.48
C ALA A 17 28.77 -27.97 3.10
N ARG A 18 29.98 -27.50 2.73
CA ARG A 18 30.68 -27.88 1.51
C ARG A 18 31.06 -29.36 1.49
N ASP A 19 31.46 -29.89 2.65
CA ASP A 19 31.90 -31.27 2.82
C ASP A 19 30.72 -32.26 3.00
N GLY A 20 29.47 -31.76 2.92
CA GLY A 20 28.26 -32.57 2.84
C GLY A 20 27.45 -32.68 4.13
N ASP A 21 27.79 -31.92 5.19
CA ASP A 21 26.96 -31.85 6.39
C ASP A 21 25.63 -31.13 6.09
N GLN A 22 24.55 -31.90 6.09
CA GLN A 22 23.20 -31.41 5.83
C GLN A 22 22.74 -30.37 6.84
N ARG A 23 23.11 -30.50 8.13
CA ARG A 23 22.71 -29.51 9.15
C ARG A 23 23.42 -28.19 8.94
N ALA A 24 24.70 -28.24 8.57
CA ALA A 24 25.47 -27.04 8.24
C ALA A 24 24.92 -26.35 6.98
N LEU A 25 24.55 -27.15 5.96
CA LEU A 25 23.91 -26.64 4.74
C LEU A 25 22.57 -25.94 5.04
N ASP A 26 21.73 -26.56 5.87
CA ASP A 26 20.43 -26.02 6.25
C ASP A 26 20.56 -24.68 6.98
N ALA A 27 21.48 -24.61 7.94
CA ALA A 27 21.78 -23.38 8.66
C ALA A 27 22.32 -22.29 7.72
N LEU A 28 23.25 -22.66 6.83
CA LEU A 28 23.85 -21.73 5.87
C LEU A 28 22.82 -21.14 4.89
N VAL A 29 21.88 -21.95 4.41
CA VAL A 29 20.79 -21.50 3.53
C VAL A 29 19.82 -20.58 4.30
N ALA A 30 19.45 -20.95 5.53
CA ALA A 30 18.56 -20.15 6.37
C ALA A 30 19.18 -18.76 6.69
N ASP A 31 20.48 -18.71 7.00
CA ASP A 31 21.22 -17.48 7.29
C ASP A 31 21.44 -16.60 6.04
N SER A 32 21.53 -17.24 4.87
CA SER A 32 21.69 -16.53 3.58
C SER A 32 20.40 -15.86 3.12
N LEU A 33 19.24 -16.40 3.53
CA LEU A 33 17.94 -16.02 3.00
C LEU A 33 17.60 -14.52 3.18
N PRO A 34 17.76 -13.89 4.37
CA PRO A 34 17.41 -12.48 4.56
C PRO A 34 18.22 -11.56 3.66
N LEU A 35 19.50 -11.87 3.47
CA LEU A 35 20.39 -11.10 2.60
C LEU A 35 19.94 -11.21 1.14
N VAL A 36 19.73 -12.42 0.63
CA VAL A 36 19.31 -12.67 -0.76
C VAL A 36 17.96 -12.01 -1.03
N TYR A 37 16.98 -12.19 -0.14
CA TYR A 37 15.65 -11.59 -0.26
C TYR A 37 15.72 -10.05 -0.34
N ASN A 38 16.56 -9.42 0.50
CA ASN A 38 16.71 -7.97 0.48
C ASN A 38 17.49 -7.47 -0.76
N ILE A 39 18.46 -8.23 -1.29
CA ILE A 39 19.14 -7.87 -2.55
C ILE A 39 18.16 -7.93 -3.71
N VAL A 40 17.51 -9.07 -3.89
CA VAL A 40 16.61 -9.35 -5.03
C VAL A 40 15.39 -8.45 -4.97
N GLY A 41 14.73 -8.35 -3.82
CA GLY A 41 13.55 -7.52 -3.64
C GLY A 41 13.80 -6.04 -3.92
N ARG A 42 14.95 -5.49 -3.47
CA ARG A 42 15.34 -4.10 -3.76
C ARG A 42 15.69 -3.88 -5.21
N ALA A 43 16.40 -4.82 -5.83
CA ALA A 43 16.87 -4.68 -7.21
C ALA A 43 15.72 -4.80 -8.22
N LEU A 44 14.79 -5.73 -8.00
CA LEU A 44 13.60 -5.92 -8.84
C LEU A 44 12.45 -4.97 -8.49
N ASN A 45 12.61 -4.19 -7.41
CA ASN A 45 11.66 -3.17 -6.94
C ASN A 45 10.24 -3.73 -6.78
N GLY A 46 10.14 -4.87 -6.10
CA GLY A 46 8.92 -5.65 -6.18
C GLY A 46 8.94 -6.56 -7.35
N HIS A 47 8.00 -6.53 -8.27
CA HIS A 47 7.86 -7.57 -9.29
C HIS A 47 7.56 -8.97 -8.72
N ASN A 48 6.66 -9.67 -9.40
CA ASN A 48 6.26 -11.04 -9.06
C ASN A 48 7.40 -12.06 -9.18
N ASP A 49 8.54 -11.66 -9.76
CA ASP A 49 9.68 -12.53 -10.00
C ASP A 49 10.62 -12.61 -8.79
N VAL A 50 10.41 -11.81 -7.73
CA VAL A 50 11.29 -11.82 -6.55
C VAL A 50 11.39 -13.21 -5.95
N ASP A 51 10.26 -13.87 -5.79
CA ASP A 51 10.19 -15.19 -5.15
C ASP A 51 10.93 -16.24 -5.97
N ASP A 52 10.70 -16.24 -7.29
CA ASP A 52 11.39 -17.12 -8.24
C ASP A 52 12.90 -16.86 -8.27
N VAL A 53 13.31 -15.59 -8.31
CA VAL A 53 14.73 -15.21 -8.40
C VAL A 53 15.46 -15.52 -7.08
N VAL A 54 14.82 -15.34 -5.93
CA VAL A 54 15.38 -15.75 -4.64
C VAL A 54 15.54 -17.27 -4.58
N GLN A 55 14.51 -18.03 -4.96
CA GLN A 55 14.56 -19.49 -4.97
C GLN A 55 15.67 -20.01 -5.89
N GLU A 56 15.74 -19.52 -7.13
CA GLU A 56 16.78 -19.90 -8.10
C GLU A 56 18.18 -19.50 -7.61
N THR A 57 18.31 -18.34 -6.95
CA THR A 57 19.58 -17.93 -6.32
C THR A 57 20.04 -18.95 -5.27
N LEU A 58 19.14 -19.35 -4.36
CA LEU A 58 19.48 -20.32 -3.31
C LEU A 58 19.77 -21.71 -3.87
N LEU A 59 19.04 -22.15 -4.90
CA LEU A 59 19.33 -23.41 -5.60
C LEU A 59 20.72 -23.40 -6.25
N ARG A 60 21.13 -22.28 -6.87
CA ARG A 60 22.48 -22.12 -7.42
C ARG A 60 23.55 -22.09 -6.34
N VAL A 61 23.25 -21.52 -5.18
CA VAL A 61 24.15 -21.55 -4.01
C VAL A 61 24.34 -23.00 -3.55
N VAL A 62 23.27 -23.76 -3.33
CA VAL A 62 23.35 -25.17 -2.90
C VAL A 62 24.13 -26.01 -3.93
N ARG A 63 23.83 -25.87 -5.22
CA ARG A 63 24.52 -26.63 -6.29
C ARG A 63 25.98 -26.20 -6.50
N GLY A 64 26.28 -24.93 -6.28
CA GLY A 64 27.60 -24.35 -6.52
C GLY A 64 28.54 -24.44 -5.31
N LEU A 65 28.01 -24.67 -4.10
CA LEU A 65 28.78 -24.66 -2.86
C LEU A 65 29.99 -25.61 -2.88
N PRO A 66 29.89 -26.85 -3.41
CA PRO A 66 31.05 -27.75 -3.50
C PRO A 66 32.23 -27.19 -4.32
N SER A 67 31.97 -26.25 -5.23
CA SER A 67 32.99 -25.63 -6.08
C SER A 67 33.64 -24.37 -5.47
N LEU A 68 33.19 -23.95 -4.29
CA LEU A 68 33.71 -22.76 -3.62
C LEU A 68 35.10 -23.04 -3.03
N ARG A 69 36.12 -22.41 -3.62
CA ARG A 69 37.54 -22.61 -3.27
C ARG A 69 37.91 -22.04 -1.90
N ASP A 70 37.37 -20.88 -1.56
CA ASP A 70 37.64 -20.17 -0.32
C ASP A 70 36.33 -19.96 0.44
N ALA A 71 36.21 -20.60 1.60
CA ALA A 71 35.03 -20.49 2.46
C ALA A 71 34.86 -19.06 3.01
N GLY A 72 35.96 -18.31 3.21
CA GLY A 72 35.93 -16.90 3.61
C GLY A 72 35.34 -15.96 2.54
N ALA A 73 35.27 -16.42 1.29
CA ALA A 73 34.67 -15.70 0.17
C ALA A 73 33.17 -16.00 -0.01
N PHE A 74 32.55 -16.83 0.82
CA PHE A 74 31.16 -17.25 0.66
C PHE A 74 30.19 -16.07 0.50
N ARG A 75 30.32 -15.02 1.33
CA ARG A 75 29.40 -13.88 1.27
C ARG A 75 29.51 -13.10 -0.04
N SER A 76 30.72 -12.83 -0.52
CA SER A 76 30.92 -12.12 -1.80
C SER A 76 30.48 -12.98 -2.99
N TRP A 77 30.71 -14.30 -2.92
CA TRP A 77 30.24 -15.27 -3.88
C TRP A 77 28.69 -15.36 -3.95
N LEU A 78 28.02 -15.44 -2.79
CA LEU A 78 26.56 -15.42 -2.66
C LEU A 78 25.96 -14.15 -3.29
N VAL A 79 26.50 -12.98 -2.94
CA VAL A 79 26.05 -11.69 -3.48
C VAL A 79 26.29 -11.63 -4.99
N ALA A 80 27.41 -12.16 -5.49
CA ALA A 80 27.68 -12.23 -6.92
C ALA A 80 26.67 -13.10 -7.67
N ILE A 81 26.25 -14.23 -7.09
CA ILE A 81 25.18 -15.07 -7.67
C ILE A 81 23.86 -14.31 -7.72
N ALA A 82 23.46 -13.66 -6.61
CA ALA A 82 22.22 -12.89 -6.53
C ALA A 82 22.19 -11.74 -7.56
N VAL A 83 23.28 -10.96 -7.65
CA VAL A 83 23.41 -9.87 -8.64
C VAL A 83 23.34 -10.40 -10.06
N ARG A 84 23.96 -11.55 -10.34
CA ARG A 84 23.86 -12.21 -11.64
C ARG A 84 22.43 -12.67 -11.94
N GLN A 85 21.72 -13.26 -10.97
CA GLN A 85 20.32 -13.69 -11.19
C GLN A 85 19.40 -12.53 -11.49
N VAL A 86 19.54 -11.42 -10.75
CA VAL A 86 18.80 -10.18 -11.04
C VAL A 86 19.09 -9.73 -12.47
N ARG A 87 20.36 -9.65 -12.85
CA ARG A 87 20.76 -9.18 -14.19
C ARG A 87 20.26 -10.09 -15.31
N ASP A 88 20.40 -11.41 -15.15
CA ASP A 88 19.95 -12.40 -16.14
C ASP A 88 18.43 -12.28 -16.35
N ARG A 89 17.66 -12.21 -15.27
CA ARG A 89 16.19 -12.05 -15.33
C ARG A 89 15.79 -10.74 -16.00
N GLU A 90 16.49 -9.67 -15.70
CA GLU A 90 16.27 -8.36 -16.31
C GLU A 90 16.57 -8.33 -17.82
N GLN A 91 17.63 -9.02 -18.24
CA GLN A 91 18.01 -9.16 -19.65
C GLN A 91 16.98 -9.98 -20.42
N ASP A 92 16.54 -11.11 -19.86
CA ASP A 92 15.50 -11.95 -20.44
C ASP A 92 14.18 -11.18 -20.61
N ARG A 93 13.79 -10.39 -19.59
CA ARG A 93 12.60 -9.54 -19.67
C ARG A 93 12.73 -8.48 -20.76
N SER A 94 13.88 -7.79 -20.82
CA SER A 94 14.13 -6.76 -21.83
C SER A 94 14.13 -7.33 -23.25
N ALA A 95 14.69 -8.53 -23.43
CA ALA A 95 14.67 -9.25 -24.71
C ALA A 95 13.27 -9.76 -25.08
N THR A 96 12.47 -10.16 -24.10
CA THR A 96 11.06 -10.57 -24.29
C THR A 96 10.19 -9.38 -24.65
N GLN A 97 10.38 -8.24 -23.98
CA GLN A 97 9.65 -6.99 -24.24
C GLN A 97 9.99 -6.43 -25.62
N LYS A 98 11.26 -6.49 -26.05
CA LYS A 98 11.66 -6.12 -27.42
C LYS A 98 11.08 -7.04 -28.49
N ARG A 99 10.96 -8.34 -28.22
CA ARG A 99 10.30 -9.30 -29.14
C ARG A 99 8.78 -9.12 -29.19
N ARG A 100 8.19 -8.69 -28.09
CA ARG A 100 6.75 -8.37 -27.96
C ARG A 100 6.38 -7.03 -28.62
N ALA A 101 7.31 -6.08 -28.75
CA ALA A 101 7.04 -4.80 -29.42
C ALA A 101 6.67 -4.92 -30.92
N ASP A 102 6.89 -6.07 -31.57
CA ASP A 102 6.47 -6.35 -32.96
C ASP A 102 5.06 -7.00 -33.09
N LEU A 103 4.41 -7.35 -31.97
CA LEU A 103 3.05 -7.91 -31.94
C LEU A 103 2.28 -7.27 -30.78
N ASP A 104 1.24 -6.47 -31.08
CA ASP A 104 0.33 -5.81 -30.12
C ASP A 104 0.37 -6.39 -28.69
N THR A 105 1.16 -5.78 -27.81
CA THR A 105 1.30 -6.26 -26.43
C THR A 105 0.87 -5.24 -25.39
N ALA A 106 -0.06 -5.70 -24.55
CA ALA A 106 -0.27 -5.19 -23.21
C ALA A 106 1.08 -5.10 -22.48
N GLU A 107 1.47 -3.88 -22.11
CA GLU A 107 2.60 -3.67 -21.22
C GLU A 107 2.30 -4.30 -19.86
N GLU A 108 3.11 -5.29 -19.47
CA GLU A 108 3.21 -5.75 -18.09
C GLU A 108 3.74 -4.59 -17.23
N MET A 109 2.81 -3.76 -16.74
CA MET A 109 3.12 -2.73 -15.74
C MET A 109 3.58 -3.41 -14.45
N PRO A 110 4.73 -2.99 -13.87
CA PRO A 110 5.17 -3.50 -12.58
C PRO A 110 4.10 -3.31 -11.50
N ASP A 111 3.82 -4.37 -10.74
CA ASP A 111 2.90 -4.38 -9.60
C ASP A 111 3.37 -3.41 -8.50
N PRO A 112 2.56 -2.40 -8.10
CA PRO A 112 2.90 -1.50 -7.00
C PRO A 112 2.90 -2.17 -5.61
N ALA A 113 2.26 -3.34 -5.45
CA ALA A 113 2.20 -4.07 -4.18
C ALA A 113 3.54 -4.72 -3.80
N SER A 114 4.37 -4.98 -4.79
CA SER A 114 5.69 -5.57 -4.60
C SER A 114 6.75 -4.48 -4.38
N ASP A 115 6.47 -3.20 -4.67
CA ASP A 115 7.42 -2.09 -4.55
C ASP A 115 8.18 -2.07 -3.22
N PHE A 116 9.42 -2.54 -3.26
CA PHE A 116 10.26 -2.69 -2.08
C PHE A 116 10.52 -1.33 -1.40
N ALA A 117 10.50 -0.25 -2.17
CA ALA A 117 10.61 1.11 -1.65
C ALA A 117 9.37 1.47 -0.80
N ALA A 118 8.17 1.16 -1.28
CA ALA A 118 6.91 1.31 -0.53
C ALA A 118 6.84 0.40 0.72
N LEU A 119 7.31 -0.85 0.62
CA LEU A 119 7.41 -1.77 1.77
C LEU A 119 8.43 -1.29 2.81
N THR A 120 9.54 -0.69 2.38
CA THR A 120 10.55 -0.08 3.27
C THR A 120 9.99 1.15 3.99
N ILE A 121 9.22 2.01 3.30
CA ILE A 121 8.51 3.13 3.92
C ILE A 121 7.51 2.64 4.97
N LEU A 122 6.72 1.62 4.62
CA LEU A 122 5.61 1.11 5.44
C LEU A 122 6.08 0.34 6.68
N ARG A 123 7.16 -0.45 6.58
CA ARG A 123 7.64 -1.29 7.69
C ARG A 123 8.65 -0.61 8.62
N LEU A 124 9.32 0.46 8.19
CA LEU A 124 10.38 1.12 8.98
C LEU A 124 10.00 2.51 9.53
N GLY A 125 8.76 2.98 9.37
CA GLY A 125 8.25 4.18 10.04
C GLY A 125 9.03 5.45 9.68
N LEU A 126 9.26 5.64 8.38
CA LEU A 126 10.21 6.60 7.87
C LEU A 126 9.61 8.02 7.71
N THR A 127 10.32 9.07 8.17
CA THR A 127 9.94 10.51 8.07
C THR A 127 9.64 10.96 6.62
N ASP A 128 9.00 12.13 6.41
CA ASP A 128 8.65 12.69 5.07
C ASP A 128 9.81 12.62 4.07
N GLN A 129 11.03 12.92 4.55
CA GLN A 129 12.25 12.90 3.75
C GLN A 129 12.66 11.51 3.25
N ARG A 130 12.37 10.48 4.02
CA ARG A 130 12.68 9.08 3.68
C ARG A 130 11.64 8.48 2.73
N ARG A 131 10.38 8.95 2.78
CA ARG A 131 9.37 8.63 1.75
C ARG A 131 9.84 9.09 0.38
N GLU A 132 10.34 10.32 0.29
CA GLU A 132 10.89 10.87 -0.96
C GLU A 132 12.08 10.05 -1.46
N VAL A 133 12.95 9.54 -0.58
CA VAL A 133 14.07 8.67 -0.98
C VAL A 133 13.56 7.41 -1.65
N ALA A 134 12.53 6.78 -1.08
CA ALA A 134 11.92 5.58 -1.64
C ALA A 134 11.16 5.86 -2.95
N GLU A 135 10.46 6.98 -3.08
CA GLU A 135 9.87 7.36 -4.37
C GLU A 135 10.95 7.68 -5.42
N ALA A 136 12.08 8.24 -5.00
CA ALA A 136 13.21 8.60 -5.87
C ALA A 136 13.95 7.39 -6.44
N THR A 137 13.92 6.22 -5.80
CA THR A 137 14.55 5.00 -6.33
C THR A 137 13.93 4.58 -7.66
N ARG A 138 12.63 4.84 -7.86
CA ARG A 138 11.90 4.54 -9.10
C ARG A 138 12.44 5.31 -10.30
N TRP A 139 13.05 6.46 -10.05
CA TRP A 139 13.65 7.29 -11.08
C TRP A 139 15.08 6.87 -11.44
N LEU A 140 15.70 5.90 -10.74
CA LEU A 140 17.03 5.42 -11.11
C LEU A 140 16.98 4.47 -12.30
N ASP A 141 18.05 4.52 -13.09
CA ASP A 141 18.25 3.63 -14.23
C ASP A 141 18.48 2.20 -13.72
N GLN A 142 18.15 1.22 -14.54
CA GLN A 142 18.14 -0.19 -14.13
C GLN A 142 19.47 -0.66 -13.52
N GLY A 143 20.60 -0.32 -14.16
CA GLY A 143 21.93 -0.65 -13.65
C GLY A 143 22.29 0.03 -12.32
N ASP A 144 21.61 1.12 -11.97
CA ASP A 144 21.81 1.85 -10.71
C ASP A 144 20.90 1.32 -9.59
N ARG A 145 19.78 0.63 -9.89
CA ARG A 145 18.91 0.01 -8.87
C ARG A 145 19.57 -1.20 -8.21
N GLY A 146 20.23 -2.06 -9.00
CA GLY A 146 21.05 -3.14 -8.45
C GLY A 146 22.21 -2.62 -7.59
N LEU A 147 22.86 -1.54 -8.05
CA LEU A 147 23.92 -0.88 -7.28
C LEU A 147 23.39 -0.23 -5.99
N LEU A 148 22.19 0.37 -6.02
CA LEU A 148 21.50 0.91 -4.87
C LEU A 148 21.24 -0.17 -3.81
N ALA A 149 20.79 -1.37 -4.22
CA ALA A 149 20.54 -2.48 -3.32
C ALA A 149 21.82 -2.91 -2.57
N LEU A 150 22.95 -3.00 -3.28
CA LEU A 150 24.24 -3.34 -2.67
C LEU A 150 24.77 -2.23 -1.77
N TRP A 151 24.69 -0.97 -2.22
CA TRP A 151 25.12 0.17 -1.41
C TRP A 151 24.28 0.30 -0.14
N TRP A 152 22.96 0.03 -0.20
CA TRP A 152 22.11 0.04 0.98
C TRP A 152 22.61 -0.94 2.04
N LEU A 153 22.91 -2.17 1.63
CA LEU A 153 23.43 -3.20 2.52
C LEU A 153 24.82 -2.86 3.05
N GLU A 154 25.62 -2.14 2.28
CA GLU A 154 26.89 -1.60 2.77
C GLU A 154 26.67 -0.56 3.88
N GLU A 155 25.74 0.38 3.69
CA GLU A 155 25.42 1.42 4.68
C GLU A 155 24.77 0.86 5.95
N THR A 156 24.00 -0.23 5.84
CA THR A 156 23.44 -0.93 7.02
C THR A 156 24.46 -1.84 7.71
N GLY A 157 25.68 -1.96 7.17
CA GLY A 157 26.75 -2.78 7.74
C GLY A 157 26.68 -4.27 7.41
N GLU A 158 25.77 -4.65 6.49
CA GLU A 158 25.58 -6.02 6.04
C GLU A 158 26.58 -6.41 4.95
N LEU A 159 27.12 -5.47 4.18
CA LEU A 159 28.15 -5.74 3.17
C LEU A 159 29.39 -4.88 3.39
N ARG A 160 30.56 -5.42 3.03
CA ARG A 160 31.79 -4.63 2.93
C ARG A 160 31.92 -4.09 1.51
N ARG A 161 32.66 -2.99 1.34
CA ARG A 161 32.99 -2.43 0.02
C ARG A 161 33.67 -3.45 -0.90
N THR A 162 34.47 -4.35 -0.34
CA THR A 162 35.13 -5.45 -1.07
C THR A 162 34.13 -6.45 -1.62
N ASP A 163 33.09 -6.79 -0.86
CA ASP A 163 32.05 -7.73 -1.27
C ASP A 163 31.20 -7.12 -2.40
N LEU A 164 30.83 -5.84 -2.27
CA LEU A 164 30.13 -5.07 -3.32
C LEU A 164 30.97 -5.00 -4.60
N ALA A 165 32.26 -4.65 -4.49
CA ALA A 165 33.14 -4.52 -5.65
C ALA A 165 33.35 -5.88 -6.35
N GLY A 166 33.56 -6.95 -5.59
CA GLY A 166 33.68 -8.31 -6.10
C GLY A 166 32.42 -8.78 -6.83
N ALA A 167 31.23 -8.52 -6.26
CA ALA A 167 29.96 -8.88 -6.89
C ALA A 167 29.72 -8.17 -8.23
N LEU A 168 30.24 -6.96 -8.39
CA LEU A 168 30.16 -6.20 -9.63
C LEU A 168 31.30 -6.50 -10.61
N GLY A 169 32.30 -7.29 -10.22
CA GLY A 169 33.52 -7.52 -11.00
C GLY A 169 34.36 -6.26 -11.18
N LEU A 170 34.37 -5.37 -10.18
CA LEU A 170 35.05 -4.07 -10.23
C LEU A 170 36.15 -3.96 -9.17
N SER A 171 37.11 -3.06 -9.42
CA SER A 171 38.03 -2.62 -8.36
C SER A 171 37.27 -1.79 -7.32
N GLY A 172 37.76 -1.78 -6.07
CA GLY A 172 37.16 -0.97 -5.00
C GLY A 172 37.04 0.52 -5.36
N ARG A 173 38.03 1.06 -6.07
CA ARG A 173 38.03 2.45 -6.56
C ARG A 173 36.93 2.70 -7.60
N HIS A 174 36.77 1.79 -8.56
CA HIS A 174 35.72 1.91 -9.57
C HIS A 174 34.32 1.75 -8.96
N ALA A 175 34.16 0.83 -8.01
CA ALA A 175 32.92 0.66 -7.27
C ALA A 175 32.56 1.93 -6.47
N ALA A 176 33.53 2.57 -5.82
CA ALA A 176 33.33 3.85 -5.12
C ALA A 176 32.81 4.96 -6.03
N VAL A 177 33.42 5.14 -7.20
CA VAL A 177 32.99 6.14 -8.19
C VAL A 177 31.56 5.86 -8.68
N ARG A 178 31.22 4.60 -8.95
CA ARG A 178 29.85 4.25 -9.39
C ARG A 178 28.83 4.50 -8.29
N VAL A 179 29.11 4.12 -7.05
CA VAL A 179 28.23 4.39 -5.91
C VAL A 179 28.00 5.90 -5.74
N GLN A 180 29.07 6.70 -5.83
CA GLN A 180 28.96 8.15 -5.71
C GLN A 180 28.06 8.75 -6.80
N ARG A 181 28.25 8.34 -8.06
CA ARG A 181 27.40 8.79 -9.18
C ARG A 181 25.93 8.40 -9.00
N MET A 182 25.67 7.18 -8.54
CA MET A 182 24.32 6.70 -8.25
C MET A 182 23.68 7.53 -7.11
N LYS A 183 24.41 7.82 -6.04
CA LYS A 183 23.94 8.68 -4.93
C LYS A 183 23.55 10.07 -5.44
N GLU A 184 24.35 10.66 -6.32
CA GLU A 184 24.04 11.95 -6.95
C GLU A 184 22.75 11.88 -7.79
N GLN A 185 22.57 10.82 -8.58
CA GLN A 185 21.33 10.61 -9.33
C GLN A 185 20.11 10.44 -8.41
N LEU A 186 20.26 9.73 -7.30
CA LEU A 186 19.20 9.53 -6.32
C LEU A 186 18.80 10.84 -5.64
N GLN A 187 19.78 11.68 -5.29
CA GLN A 187 19.51 13.00 -4.71
C GLN A 187 18.78 13.91 -5.72
N ILE A 188 19.17 13.89 -7.00
CA ILE A 188 18.47 14.62 -8.06
C ILE A 188 17.04 14.10 -8.26
N ALA A 189 16.85 12.78 -8.28
CA ALA A 189 15.52 12.20 -8.36
C ALA A 189 14.63 12.62 -7.19
N ARG A 190 15.21 12.72 -5.99
CA ARG A 190 14.49 13.11 -4.79
C ARG A 190 14.02 14.57 -4.79
N THR A 191 14.82 15.48 -5.34
CA THR A 191 14.37 16.87 -5.52
C THR A 191 13.25 16.97 -6.55
N VAL A 192 13.29 16.17 -7.62
CA VAL A 192 12.21 16.05 -8.60
C VAL A 192 10.92 15.54 -7.95
N VAL A 193 10.98 14.46 -7.17
CA VAL A 193 9.83 13.91 -6.44
C VAL A 193 9.19 14.97 -5.54
N ARG A 194 9.99 15.65 -4.73
CA ARG A 194 9.49 16.70 -3.83
C ARG A 194 8.83 17.85 -4.60
N ALA A 195 9.43 18.27 -5.72
CA ALA A 195 8.88 19.33 -6.55
C ALA A 195 7.55 18.92 -7.20
N LEU A 196 7.43 17.68 -7.69
CA LEU A 196 6.20 17.14 -8.26
C LEU A 196 5.07 17.04 -7.22
N ASN A 197 5.42 16.72 -5.97
CA ASN A 197 4.46 16.65 -4.86
C ASN A 197 4.07 18.04 -4.31
N SER A 198 4.74 19.12 -4.74
CA SER A 198 4.45 20.49 -4.33
C SER A 198 3.50 21.18 -5.31
N SER A 199 2.35 21.68 -4.85
CA SER A 199 1.27 22.17 -5.72
C SER A 199 1.42 23.60 -6.25
N GLY A 200 2.59 24.23 -6.08
CA GLY A 200 2.77 25.68 -6.30
C GLY A 200 3.30 26.12 -7.68
N CYS A 201 3.86 25.24 -8.51
CA CYS A 201 4.51 25.64 -9.76
C CYS A 201 3.65 25.35 -11.00
N SER A 202 3.20 26.41 -11.68
CA SER A 202 2.41 26.31 -12.93
C SER A 202 3.23 25.78 -14.11
N GLU A 203 4.50 26.18 -14.22
CA GLU A 203 5.40 25.72 -15.28
C GLU A 203 5.72 24.22 -15.17
N LEU A 204 5.97 23.73 -13.94
CA LEU A 204 6.13 22.29 -13.70
C LEU A 204 4.87 21.53 -14.08
N ARG A 205 3.69 22.07 -13.74
CA ARG A 205 2.39 21.47 -14.11
C ARG A 205 2.16 21.44 -15.63
N ALA A 206 2.65 22.45 -16.36
CA ALA A 206 2.62 22.43 -17.82
C ALA A 206 3.59 21.38 -18.39
N LEU A 207 4.77 21.22 -17.79
CA LEU A 207 5.75 20.21 -18.18
C LEU A 207 5.26 18.77 -17.96
N THR A 208 4.41 18.53 -16.96
CA THR A 208 3.84 17.19 -16.70
C THR A 208 2.65 16.84 -17.60
N TRP A 209 2.12 17.77 -18.40
CA TRP A 209 0.91 17.53 -19.21
C TRP A 209 1.04 16.36 -20.20
N ASN A 210 2.23 16.20 -20.80
CA ASN A 210 2.53 15.13 -21.76
C ASN A 210 3.29 13.95 -21.12
N TRP A 211 3.38 13.93 -19.78
CA TRP A 211 4.02 12.83 -19.08
C TRP A 211 2.99 11.75 -18.79
N ASP A 212 3.29 10.53 -19.23
CA ASP A 212 2.51 9.30 -19.00
C ASP A 212 2.53 8.81 -17.54
N GLY A 213 3.27 9.50 -16.67
CA GLY A 213 3.46 9.13 -15.26
C GLY A 213 4.58 8.12 -15.02
N VAL A 214 5.30 7.70 -16.07
CA VAL A 214 6.39 6.73 -15.95
C VAL A 214 7.72 7.44 -15.64
N PRO A 215 8.38 7.15 -14.49
CA PRO A 215 9.62 7.83 -14.09
C PRO A 215 10.82 7.32 -14.92
N THR A 216 11.05 7.93 -16.09
CA THR A 216 12.19 7.59 -16.96
C THR A 216 13.37 8.53 -16.75
N SER A 217 14.56 8.12 -17.24
CA SER A 217 15.77 8.94 -17.20
C SER A 217 15.65 10.25 -17.98
N LEU A 218 14.90 10.23 -19.07
CA LEU A 218 14.60 11.40 -19.88
C LEU A 218 13.74 12.39 -19.10
N TRP A 219 12.66 11.92 -18.48
CA TRP A 219 11.79 12.75 -17.64
C TRP A 219 12.50 13.25 -16.38
N ARG A 220 13.33 12.41 -15.74
CA ARG A 220 14.21 12.79 -14.62
C ARG A 220 15.05 14.01 -14.98
N LYS A 221 15.77 13.96 -16.10
CA LYS A 221 16.63 15.06 -16.59
C LYS A 221 15.81 16.32 -16.90
N ARG A 222 14.64 16.16 -17.54
CA ARG A 222 13.76 17.26 -17.91
C ARG A 222 13.22 18.01 -16.68
N PHE A 223 12.69 17.28 -15.70
CA PHE A 223 12.21 17.88 -14.46
C PHE A 223 13.35 18.43 -13.61
N ALA A 224 14.49 17.75 -13.53
CA ALA A 224 15.64 18.24 -12.79
C ALA A 224 16.18 19.58 -13.34
N ARG A 225 16.14 19.78 -14.66
CA ARG A 225 16.48 21.07 -15.29
C ARG A 225 15.52 22.16 -14.82
N HIS A 226 14.22 21.91 -14.93
CA HIS A 226 13.20 22.86 -14.47
C HIS A 226 13.35 23.19 -12.98
N VAL A 227 13.50 22.17 -12.12
CA VAL A 227 13.67 22.37 -10.67
C VAL A 227 14.87 23.26 -10.37
N ARG A 228 15.97 23.14 -11.13
CA ARG A 228 17.16 23.98 -10.95
C ARG A 228 16.96 25.44 -11.37
N GLU A 229 16.22 25.66 -12.45
CA GLU A 229 16.08 26.98 -13.10
C GLU A 229 14.86 27.77 -12.58
N CYS A 230 13.87 27.10 -12.00
CA CYS A 230 12.63 27.72 -11.54
C CYS A 230 12.76 28.35 -10.15
N GLY A 231 12.35 29.62 -10.01
CA GLY A 231 12.34 30.33 -8.72
C GLY A 231 11.39 29.73 -7.66
N VAL A 232 10.37 28.98 -8.07
CA VAL A 232 9.41 28.31 -7.16
C VAL A 232 9.89 26.91 -6.80
N CYS A 233 10.36 26.12 -7.77
CA CYS A 233 10.81 24.74 -7.52
C CYS A 233 12.23 24.66 -6.95
N GLY A 234 13.14 25.57 -7.31
CA GLY A 234 14.53 25.55 -6.84
C GLY A 234 14.67 25.54 -5.32
N PRO A 235 13.92 26.38 -4.57
CA PRO A 235 13.97 26.37 -3.11
C PRO A 235 13.48 25.08 -2.43
N THR A 236 12.74 24.20 -3.12
CA THR A 236 12.17 22.97 -2.52
C THR A 236 13.26 21.99 -2.04
N GLY A 237 14.47 22.06 -2.60
CA GLY A 237 15.61 21.26 -2.18
C GLY A 237 16.25 21.69 -0.85
N ARG A 238 15.90 22.87 -0.31
CA ARG A 238 16.47 23.36 0.95
C ARG A 238 16.00 22.50 2.14
N GLY A 239 16.89 22.27 3.10
CA GLY A 239 16.59 21.51 4.32
C GLY A 239 16.49 19.98 4.12
N MET A 240 16.87 19.45 2.96
CA MET A 240 16.99 18.00 2.76
C MET A 240 18.22 17.45 3.48
N LEU A 241 18.01 16.42 4.30
CA LEU A 241 19.09 15.60 4.84
C LEU A 241 19.71 14.75 3.70
N PRO A 242 21.03 14.51 3.73
CA PRO A 242 21.70 13.58 2.83
C PRO A 242 21.07 12.19 2.89
N VAL A 243 20.99 11.49 1.75
CA VAL A 243 20.35 10.18 1.69
C VAL A 243 21.06 9.17 2.59
N ASP A 244 22.38 9.17 2.68
CA ASP A 244 23.15 8.31 3.58
C ASP A 244 22.65 8.40 5.03
N ARG A 245 22.53 9.61 5.59
CA ARG A 245 21.97 9.81 6.94
C ARG A 245 20.53 9.35 7.09
N LEU A 246 19.75 9.40 6.02
CA LEU A 246 18.37 8.90 6.05
C LEU A 246 18.32 7.37 6.06
N LEU A 247 19.34 6.69 5.53
CA LEU A 247 19.41 5.23 5.41
C LEU A 247 20.16 4.54 6.54
N SER A 248 21.07 5.23 7.23
CA SER A 248 21.83 4.68 8.35
C SER A 248 20.90 4.14 9.46
N GLY A 249 21.21 2.93 9.95
CA GLY A 249 20.52 2.31 11.09
C GLY A 249 19.18 1.62 10.78
N LEU A 250 18.83 1.44 9.50
CA LEU A 250 17.63 0.71 9.10
C LEU A 250 17.85 -0.81 9.10
N PRO A 251 17.03 -1.62 9.80
CA PRO A 251 17.15 -3.08 9.75
C PRO A 251 16.73 -3.62 8.38
N LEU A 252 17.19 -4.84 8.06
CA LEU A 252 16.70 -5.60 6.90
C LEU A 252 15.19 -5.78 6.97
N LEU A 253 14.52 -5.82 5.81
CA LEU A 253 13.10 -6.14 5.81
C LEU A 253 12.88 -7.58 6.27
N PRO A 254 11.96 -7.82 7.23
CA PRO A 254 11.63 -9.16 7.67
C PRO A 254 10.95 -9.92 6.53
N ILE A 255 11.34 -11.18 6.35
CA ILE A 255 10.79 -12.04 5.31
C ILE A 255 9.37 -12.46 5.71
N PRO A 256 8.37 -12.37 4.81
CA PRO A 256 7.03 -12.88 5.09
C PRO A 256 7.07 -14.38 5.47
N ALA A 257 6.37 -14.78 6.53
CA ALA A 257 6.39 -16.19 6.98
C ALA A 257 5.89 -17.17 5.90
N GLY A 258 4.93 -16.77 5.06
CA GLY A 258 4.45 -17.57 3.93
C GLY A 258 5.52 -17.81 2.86
N PHE A 259 6.41 -16.85 2.63
CA PHE A 259 7.52 -16.97 1.68
C PHE A 259 8.49 -18.07 2.11
N VAL A 260 8.84 -18.08 3.41
CA VAL A 260 9.76 -19.05 4.01
C VAL A 260 9.21 -20.48 3.86
N VAL A 261 7.93 -20.69 4.19
CA VAL A 261 7.28 -22.00 4.12
C VAL A 261 7.14 -22.49 2.67
N GLN A 262 6.84 -21.60 1.73
CA GLN A 262 6.54 -21.97 0.34
C GLN A 262 7.80 -22.22 -0.50
N HIS A 263 8.87 -21.44 -0.31
CA HIS A 263 10.05 -21.48 -1.18
C HIS A 263 11.28 -22.18 -0.58
N LEU A 264 11.45 -22.20 0.76
CA LEU A 264 12.53 -22.97 1.37
C LEU A 264 12.19 -24.44 1.53
N HIS A 265 10.91 -24.82 1.70
CA HIS A 265 10.54 -26.23 1.94
C HIS A 265 10.90 -27.13 0.76
N ALA A 266 10.95 -26.59 -0.47
CA ALA A 266 11.40 -27.30 -1.67
C ALA A 266 12.94 -27.45 -1.76
N ILE A 267 13.70 -26.65 -1.00
CA ILE A 267 15.17 -26.65 -1.00
C ILE A 267 15.69 -27.45 0.20
N SER A 268 15.17 -27.14 1.40
CA SER A 268 15.40 -27.89 2.64
C SER A 268 14.23 -27.69 3.61
N PRO A 269 13.49 -28.75 3.96
CA PRO A 269 12.41 -28.71 4.95
C PRO A 269 12.89 -28.23 6.33
N ALA A 270 14.10 -28.65 6.75
CA ALA A 270 14.67 -28.27 8.04
C ALA A 270 15.12 -26.80 8.07
N ALA A 271 15.68 -26.28 6.97
CA ALA A 271 16.00 -24.87 6.83
C ALA A 271 14.72 -24.00 6.83
N ALA A 272 13.65 -24.47 6.18
CA ALA A 272 12.35 -23.79 6.18
C ALA A 272 11.77 -23.69 7.60
N GLU A 273 11.89 -24.73 8.40
CA GLU A 273 11.44 -24.75 9.79
C GLU A 273 12.29 -23.82 10.68
N ALA A 274 13.62 -23.83 10.51
CA ALA A 274 14.54 -22.95 11.24
C ALA A 274 14.31 -21.46 10.91
N ALA A 275 14.20 -21.12 9.62
CA ALA A 275 13.89 -19.76 9.16
C ALA A 275 12.48 -19.34 9.58
N GLY A 276 11.52 -20.26 9.60
CA GLY A 276 10.15 -20.02 10.08
C GLY A 276 10.12 -19.66 11.57
N ARG A 277 10.90 -20.36 12.41
CA ARG A 277 11.06 -20.04 13.83
C ARG A 277 11.72 -18.66 14.03
N ALA A 278 12.76 -18.32 13.27
CA ALA A 278 13.40 -17.00 13.32
C ALA A 278 12.45 -15.86 12.91
N ALA A 279 11.62 -16.06 11.88
CA ALA A 279 10.58 -15.11 11.47
C ALA A 279 9.46 -14.96 12.52
N SER A 280 9.24 -15.98 13.37
CA SER A 280 8.26 -16.00 14.46
C SER A 280 8.73 -15.29 15.75
N HIS A 281 10.02 -14.97 15.86
CA HIS A 281 10.65 -14.42 17.09
C HIS A 281 10.83 -12.89 17.11
N LEU A 282 10.20 -12.14 16.19
CA LEU A 282 10.00 -10.71 16.38
C LEU A 282 9.09 -10.48 17.60
N PRO A 283 9.37 -9.50 18.48
CA PRO A 283 8.58 -9.29 19.69
C PRO A 283 7.14 -8.90 19.31
N LEU A 284 6.23 -9.87 19.42
CA LEU A 284 4.80 -9.63 19.58
C LEU A 284 4.58 -8.82 20.87
N PRO A 285 3.66 -7.85 20.91
CA PRO A 285 3.22 -7.27 22.18
C PRO A 285 2.67 -8.40 23.05
N ARG A 286 3.25 -8.62 24.23
CA ARG A 286 2.83 -9.65 25.18
C ARG A 286 1.38 -9.41 25.62
N GLY A 287 0.45 -10.17 25.06
CA GLY A 287 -0.88 -10.42 25.61
C GLY A 287 -0.90 -11.82 26.22
N GLY A 288 -0.98 -11.91 27.55
CA GLY A 288 -1.10 -13.18 28.26
C GLY A 288 -2.46 -13.85 27.97
N ALA A 289 -2.43 -15.08 27.48
CA ALA A 289 -3.60 -15.93 27.42
C ALA A 289 -3.77 -16.68 28.75
N PRO A 290 -4.95 -16.66 29.39
CA PRO A 290 -5.29 -17.63 30.42
C PRO A 290 -5.74 -18.94 29.78
N ARG A 291 -5.22 -20.05 30.30
CA ARG A 291 -5.77 -21.40 30.09
C ARG A 291 -7.12 -21.53 30.80
N GLY A 292 -8.11 -22.13 30.13
CA GLY A 292 -9.43 -22.40 30.70
C GLY A 292 -10.32 -23.29 29.81
N SER A 293 -10.06 -24.61 29.89
CA SER A 293 -10.96 -25.78 29.70
C SER A 293 -12.08 -25.81 28.63
N HIS A 294 -11.93 -26.74 27.69
CA HIS A 294 -12.99 -27.34 26.87
C HIS A 294 -13.82 -28.41 27.63
N ALA A 295 -14.99 -28.65 27.07
CA ALA A 295 -16.12 -29.43 27.53
C ALA A 295 -15.91 -30.96 27.65
N VAL A 296 -16.66 -31.52 28.61
CA VAL A 296 -17.42 -32.79 28.63
C VAL A 296 -17.34 -33.67 27.37
N GLN A 297 -16.81 -34.90 27.48
CA GLN A 297 -17.60 -36.15 27.49
C GLN A 297 -16.74 -37.40 27.80
N ARG A 298 -17.36 -38.37 28.48
CA ARG A 298 -16.89 -39.66 29.01
C ARG A 298 -16.97 -40.77 27.93
N PRO A 299 -16.26 -41.94 28.03
CA PRO A 299 -16.70 -43.00 28.96
C PRO A 299 -15.63 -43.90 29.63
N ARG A 300 -16.03 -44.35 30.83
CA ARG A 300 -15.88 -45.61 31.60
C ARG A 300 -14.60 -46.49 31.55
N GLY A 301 -14.15 -46.78 32.78
CA GLY A 301 -13.55 -48.06 33.26
C GLY A 301 -12.02 -48.09 33.23
N VAL A 302 -11.24 -48.63 34.16
CA VAL A 302 -11.38 -49.36 35.44
C VAL A 302 -10.00 -49.19 36.16
N LEU A 303 -9.96 -49.30 37.50
CA LEU A 303 -8.83 -49.56 38.45
C LEU A 303 -7.35 -49.56 37.94
N SER A 304 -6.29 -49.22 38.69
CA SER A 304 -6.04 -48.80 40.07
C SER A 304 -4.52 -48.63 40.24
N THR A 305 -4.11 -47.97 41.34
CA THR A 305 -2.89 -48.19 42.15
C THR A 305 -1.48 -47.94 41.57
N LEU A 306 -0.92 -46.79 42.01
CA LEU A 306 0.36 -46.62 42.72
C LEU A 306 1.40 -47.76 42.66
N THR A 307 2.66 -47.42 42.39
CA THR A 307 3.80 -47.60 43.34
C THR A 307 5.10 -46.96 42.85
N HIS A 308 5.91 -46.55 43.82
CA HIS A 308 7.21 -45.89 43.70
C HIS A 308 8.36 -46.86 43.37
N ALA A 309 9.38 -46.39 42.63
CA ALA A 309 10.83 -46.55 42.91
C ALA A 309 11.64 -45.81 41.82
N LYS A 310 12.35 -44.71 42.12
CA LYS A 310 13.76 -44.61 42.58
C LYS A 310 14.81 -45.11 41.56
N VAL A 311 15.58 -44.17 40.97
CA VAL A 311 17.05 -43.97 41.15
C VAL A 311 17.79 -43.45 39.88
N ALA A 312 18.59 -42.39 40.14
CA ALA A 312 19.89 -41.97 39.57
C ALA A 312 20.03 -41.20 38.25
N GLY A 313 20.73 -40.06 38.39
CA GLY A 313 21.71 -39.48 37.46
C GLY A 313 21.12 -38.57 36.38
N THR A 314 21.55 -37.34 36.13
CA THR A 314 22.76 -36.58 36.50
C THR A 314 22.46 -35.08 36.34
N ALA A 315 23.27 -34.25 36.99
CA ALA A 315 23.23 -32.80 37.05
C ALA A 315 23.24 -32.08 35.67
N VAL A 316 22.65 -30.88 35.59
CA VAL A 316 23.38 -29.59 35.48
C VAL A 316 22.43 -28.45 35.90
N ALA A 317 22.87 -27.67 36.89
CA ALA A 317 22.27 -26.42 37.31
C ALA A 317 22.60 -25.31 36.30
N ALA A 318 21.59 -24.55 35.87
CA ALA A 318 21.79 -23.25 35.23
C ALA A 318 21.24 -22.16 36.16
N ALA A 319 22.16 -21.46 36.81
CA ALA A 319 21.93 -20.33 37.67
C ALA A 319 21.31 -19.17 36.88
N ALA A 320 20.28 -18.55 37.46
CA ALA A 320 19.74 -17.28 37.04
C ALA A 320 20.73 -16.16 37.37
N VAL A 321 21.21 -15.44 36.35
CA VAL A 321 21.84 -14.13 36.52
C VAL A 321 20.88 -13.09 35.96
N ALA A 322 20.28 -12.34 36.88
CA ALA A 322 19.61 -11.09 36.58
C ALA A 322 20.67 -10.05 36.17
N THR A 323 20.51 -9.46 34.99
CA THR A 323 21.24 -8.25 34.62
C THR A 323 20.30 -7.06 34.50
N THR A 324 20.58 -6.13 35.40
CA THR A 324 20.10 -4.78 35.60
C THR A 324 20.12 -3.98 34.30
N GLY A 325 19.00 -3.32 33.99
CA GLY A 325 18.92 -2.34 32.90
C GLY A 325 19.73 -1.09 33.24
N VAL A 326 20.80 -0.84 32.49
CA VAL A 326 21.50 0.44 32.49
C VAL A 326 20.78 1.38 31.51
N VAL A 327 20.08 2.36 32.06
CA VAL A 327 19.56 3.51 31.31
C VAL A 327 20.73 4.46 31.07
N VAL A 328 21.26 4.51 29.84
CA VAL A 328 22.14 5.60 29.41
C VAL A 328 21.26 6.72 28.86
N ALA A 329 20.89 7.65 29.73
CA ALA A 329 20.32 8.93 29.34
C ALA A 329 21.45 9.83 28.82
N VAL A 330 21.51 10.04 27.51
CA VAL A 330 22.40 11.04 26.92
C VAL A 330 21.69 12.39 26.96
N ASN A 331 21.92 13.15 28.03
CA ASN A 331 21.56 14.56 28.14
C ASN A 331 22.48 15.39 27.23
N LEU A 332 21.93 15.99 26.18
CA LEU A 332 22.59 17.05 25.42
C LEU A 332 21.99 18.41 25.83
N PRO A 333 22.79 19.36 26.34
CA PRO A 333 22.31 20.68 26.75
C PRO A 333 21.99 21.58 25.53
N PRO A 334 21.09 22.57 25.67
CA PRO A 334 20.67 23.43 24.58
C PRO A 334 21.75 24.47 24.25
N SER A 335 22.18 24.50 22.99
CA SER A 335 23.07 25.56 22.47
C SER A 335 22.23 26.77 22.02
N LYS A 336 22.46 27.92 22.64
CA LYS A 336 21.87 29.23 22.26
C LYS A 336 22.38 29.67 20.88
N PRO A 337 21.57 30.37 20.05
CA PRO A 337 22.04 30.97 18.82
C PRO A 337 22.80 32.27 19.08
N THR A 338 24.04 32.35 18.60
CA THR A 338 24.84 33.58 18.59
C THR A 338 24.42 34.43 17.39
N ALA A 339 24.00 35.66 17.68
CA ALA A 339 23.77 36.70 16.69
C ALA A 339 25.10 37.16 16.08
N SER A 340 25.12 37.43 14.78
CA SER A 340 26.10 38.34 14.19
C SER A 340 25.37 39.33 13.28
N ALA A 341 25.74 40.59 13.45
CA ALA A 341 25.10 41.79 12.95
C ALA A 341 25.73 42.26 11.63
N GLY A 342 24.97 43.08 10.90
CA GLY A 342 25.43 43.93 9.80
C GLY A 342 24.82 43.53 8.46
N VAL A 343 24.25 44.40 7.63
CA VAL A 343 24.14 45.86 7.59
C VAL A 343 22.94 46.15 6.68
N ALA A 344 22.08 47.10 7.05
CA ALA A 344 21.02 47.64 6.19
C ALA A 344 21.57 48.75 5.28
N PRO A 345 20.92 49.03 4.14
CA PRO A 345 20.56 50.43 3.90
C PRO A 345 19.11 50.65 3.47
N GLN A 346 18.73 51.90 3.68
CA GLN A 346 17.42 52.53 3.72
C GLN A 346 16.70 52.67 2.37
N ALA A 347 15.41 52.96 2.50
CA ALA A 347 14.43 53.32 1.49
C ALA A 347 14.62 54.73 0.87
N ALA A 348 14.09 54.93 -0.34
CA ALA A 348 13.51 56.21 -0.78
C ALA A 348 12.55 56.03 -1.98
N SER A 349 11.27 56.31 -1.72
CA SER A 349 10.36 57.26 -2.42
C SER A 349 10.14 57.27 -3.95
N THR A 350 8.85 57.11 -4.30
CA THR A 350 8.04 57.48 -5.50
C THR A 350 8.34 58.87 -6.13
N PRO A 351 7.91 59.20 -7.39
CA PRO A 351 6.48 59.36 -7.78
C PRO A 351 6.06 59.04 -9.25
N LEU A 352 4.75 59.15 -9.48
CA LEU A 352 3.88 58.92 -10.67
C LEU A 352 4.21 59.78 -11.93
N PRO A 353 3.55 59.54 -13.09
CA PRO A 353 2.33 60.32 -13.41
C PRO A 353 1.18 59.57 -14.13
N ALA A 354 -0.01 60.17 -14.03
CA ALA A 354 -1.27 59.92 -14.77
C ALA A 354 -1.16 60.34 -16.26
N SER A 355 -1.96 59.92 -17.24
CA SER A 355 -3.41 60.18 -17.39
C SER A 355 -4.00 59.48 -18.63
N SER A 356 -5.29 59.15 -18.54
CA SER A 356 -6.30 58.74 -19.54
C SER A 356 -6.49 59.76 -20.71
N PRO A 357 -7.25 59.49 -21.83
CA PRO A 357 -8.66 59.02 -21.75
C PRO A 357 -9.34 58.25 -22.92
N SER A 358 -10.54 57.77 -22.59
CA SER A 358 -11.79 57.70 -23.38
C SER A 358 -12.21 56.43 -24.16
N ARG A 359 -13.39 55.93 -23.73
CA ARG A 359 -14.34 54.96 -24.33
C ARG A 359 -15.36 55.74 -25.21
N PRO A 360 -16.22 55.13 -26.07
CA PRO A 360 -17.44 54.37 -25.63
C PRO A 360 -17.86 53.21 -26.59
N ALA A 361 -18.35 52.05 -26.10
CA ALA A 361 -19.75 51.63 -25.89
C ALA A 361 -20.33 50.65 -26.95
N LYS A 362 -21.15 49.73 -26.45
CA LYS A 362 -21.88 48.58 -27.05
C LYS A 362 -23.15 49.05 -27.82
N PRO A 363 -23.80 48.26 -28.70
CA PRO A 363 -24.77 47.22 -28.25
C PRO A 363 -24.97 45.97 -29.16
N LYS A 364 -25.74 44.99 -28.64
CA LYS A 364 -26.36 43.79 -29.29
C LYS A 364 -27.85 44.13 -29.58
N PRO A 365 -28.63 43.48 -30.49
CA PRO A 365 -29.12 42.08 -30.33
C PRO A 365 -29.57 41.26 -31.60
N SER A 366 -29.51 39.92 -31.52
CA SER A 366 -30.47 38.84 -31.96
C SER A 366 -31.06 38.73 -33.44
N PRO A 367 -31.86 37.70 -33.86
CA PRO A 367 -31.39 36.56 -34.70
C PRO A 367 -32.25 36.11 -35.95
N SER A 368 -31.67 35.24 -36.84
CA SER A 368 -32.27 34.24 -37.80
C SER A 368 -33.22 34.72 -38.94
N PRO A 369 -33.58 33.96 -40.03
CA PRO A 369 -33.63 32.48 -40.23
C PRO A 369 -33.34 31.87 -41.66
N THR A 370 -33.64 30.55 -41.81
CA THR A 370 -33.98 29.69 -43.01
C THR A 370 -32.87 29.12 -43.91
N LYS A 371 -32.92 27.91 -44.53
CA LYS A 371 -33.90 26.80 -44.72
C LYS A 371 -33.14 25.50 -45.19
N LYS A 372 -33.41 24.32 -44.60
CA LYS A 372 -34.01 23.05 -45.13
C LYS A 372 -33.50 22.41 -46.46
N LYS A 373 -33.02 21.15 -46.37
CA LYS A 373 -33.42 19.89 -47.06
C LYS A 373 -32.31 18.83 -46.83
N ALA A 374 -32.47 17.50 -46.81
CA ALA A 374 -33.53 16.51 -46.57
C ALA A 374 -32.78 15.15 -46.41
N SER A 375 -33.34 14.21 -45.64
CA SER A 375 -32.75 12.88 -45.32
C SER A 375 -32.78 11.87 -46.50
N PRO A 376 -32.16 10.68 -46.34
CA PRO A 376 -32.92 9.54 -45.79
C PRO A 376 -32.17 8.66 -44.74
N LYS A 377 -32.98 8.04 -43.87
CA LYS A 377 -32.70 6.94 -42.90
C LYS A 377 -32.67 5.58 -43.65
N PRO A 378 -32.26 4.42 -43.08
CA PRO A 378 -32.61 3.87 -41.75
C PRO A 378 -31.37 3.28 -41.00
N THR A 379 -31.34 2.95 -39.70
CA THR A 379 -32.08 1.87 -39.01
C THR A 379 -31.66 1.85 -37.53
N VAL A 380 -32.66 1.71 -36.63
CA VAL A 380 -32.62 1.23 -35.23
C VAL A 380 -31.61 1.86 -34.25
N THR A 381 -32.05 2.92 -33.56
CA THR A 381 -31.52 3.27 -32.23
C THR A 381 -32.30 2.51 -31.16
N LYS A 382 -31.64 1.57 -30.47
CA LYS A 382 -32.13 1.08 -29.17
C LYS A 382 -32.15 2.27 -28.20
N LYS A 383 -33.36 2.68 -27.82
CA LYS A 383 -33.62 3.66 -26.76
C LYS A 383 -32.93 3.17 -25.48
N ALA A 384 -31.98 3.93 -24.95
CA ALA A 384 -31.39 3.66 -23.64
C ALA A 384 -32.53 3.58 -22.59
N PRO A 385 -32.51 2.59 -21.67
CA PRO A 385 -33.50 2.54 -20.61
C PRO A 385 -33.45 3.84 -19.79
N PRO A 386 -34.59 4.33 -19.28
CA PRO A 386 -34.57 5.47 -18.36
C PRO A 386 -33.67 5.14 -17.15
N PRO A 387 -32.94 6.12 -16.60
CA PRO A 387 -32.14 5.90 -15.40
C PRO A 387 -33.06 5.34 -14.31
N VAL A 388 -32.72 4.15 -13.81
CA VAL A 388 -33.45 3.49 -12.73
C VAL A 388 -33.45 4.44 -11.54
N ALA A 389 -34.62 4.97 -11.19
CA ALA A 389 -34.81 5.78 -10.00
C ALA A 389 -34.66 4.86 -8.77
N VAL A 390 -33.46 4.83 -8.22
CA VAL A 390 -33.17 4.17 -6.94
C VAL A 390 -33.81 5.00 -5.81
N SER A 391 -34.80 4.42 -5.15
CA SER A 391 -35.59 5.03 -4.06
C SER A 391 -34.72 5.62 -2.93
N SER A 392 -35.13 6.79 -2.43
CA SER A 392 -34.33 7.72 -1.62
C SER A 392 -34.54 7.68 -0.09
N SER A 393 -35.37 6.79 0.47
CA SER A 393 -35.74 6.88 1.90
C SER A 393 -34.83 6.14 2.89
N ALA A 394 -33.72 5.54 2.45
CA ALA A 394 -32.90 4.66 3.27
C ALA A 394 -31.41 4.76 2.90
N LYS A 395 -30.81 5.94 3.11
CA LYS A 395 -29.39 6.19 2.76
C LYS A 395 -28.42 5.50 3.72
N LYS A 396 -28.76 5.49 5.01
CA LYS A 396 -27.90 5.06 6.13
C LYS A 396 -27.68 3.55 6.11
N GLY A 397 -26.43 3.13 5.94
CA GLY A 397 -25.98 1.74 6.01
C GLY A 397 -24.70 1.57 6.80
N VAL A 398 -24.15 0.35 6.83
CA VAL A 398 -22.93 0.04 7.59
C VAL A 398 -22.19 -1.16 6.99
N GLY A 399 -20.84 -1.15 7.03
CA GLY A 399 -20.01 -2.32 6.74
C GLY A 399 -19.96 -3.28 7.93
N VAL A 400 -20.16 -4.58 7.68
CA VAL A 400 -20.37 -5.58 8.74
C VAL A 400 -19.38 -6.73 8.64
N TRP A 401 -18.64 -6.95 9.72
CA TRP A 401 -17.91 -8.19 10.00
C TRP A 401 -18.50 -8.88 11.22
N THR A 402 -18.25 -10.18 11.37
CA THR A 402 -18.77 -10.99 12.47
C THR A 402 -17.98 -10.77 13.76
N PHE A 403 -18.70 -10.59 14.87
CA PHE A 403 -18.17 -10.54 16.23
C PHE A 403 -19.28 -10.93 17.23
N ASN A 404 -18.92 -11.16 18.51
CA ASN A 404 -19.91 -11.44 19.54
C ASN A 404 -20.89 -10.26 19.69
N GLY A 405 -22.17 -10.49 19.39
CA GLY A 405 -23.22 -9.47 19.46
C GLY A 405 -23.52 -8.75 18.14
N VAL A 406 -22.94 -9.17 17.00
CA VAL A 406 -23.15 -8.54 15.68
C VAL A 406 -24.63 -8.42 15.29
N ASN A 407 -25.46 -9.43 15.57
CA ASN A 407 -26.89 -9.41 15.22
C ASN A 407 -27.64 -8.33 16.03
N THR A 408 -27.35 -8.25 17.33
CA THR A 408 -27.88 -7.23 18.22
C THR A 408 -27.41 -5.84 17.79
N ALA A 409 -26.12 -5.69 17.47
CA ALA A 409 -25.54 -4.44 17.00
C ALA A 409 -26.20 -3.96 15.70
N LEU A 410 -26.35 -4.86 14.70
CA LEU A 410 -26.95 -4.51 13.41
C LEU A 410 -28.41 -4.11 13.57
N ALA A 411 -29.20 -4.87 14.35
CA ALA A 411 -30.58 -4.53 14.65
C ALA A 411 -30.70 -3.17 15.37
N LYS A 412 -29.79 -2.87 16.29
CA LYS A 412 -29.77 -1.61 17.06
C LYS A 412 -29.18 -0.43 16.30
N SER A 413 -28.39 -0.65 15.25
CA SER A 413 -27.68 0.41 14.51
C SER A 413 -28.61 1.42 13.82
N GLY A 414 -29.84 1.01 13.51
CA GLY A 414 -30.76 1.78 12.67
C GLY A 414 -30.32 1.86 11.21
N ALA A 415 -29.38 1.03 10.77
CA ALA A 415 -29.00 0.90 9.37
C ALA A 415 -30.14 0.27 8.56
N SER A 416 -30.36 0.80 7.36
CA SER A 416 -31.37 0.35 6.40
C SER A 416 -30.82 -0.60 5.34
N TRP A 417 -29.50 -0.71 5.27
CA TRP A 417 -28.79 -1.68 4.43
C TRP A 417 -27.40 -1.94 5.00
N TYR A 418 -26.79 -3.05 4.60
CA TYR A 418 -25.44 -3.43 5.00
C TYR A 418 -24.77 -4.32 3.96
N TYR A 419 -23.46 -4.46 4.06
CA TYR A 419 -22.66 -5.37 3.24
C TYR A 419 -21.50 -5.94 4.07
N THR A 420 -20.85 -6.97 3.55
CA THR A 420 -19.87 -7.82 4.28
C THR A 420 -18.60 -8.09 3.45
N TRP A 421 -18.31 -7.24 2.45
CA TRP A 421 -17.21 -7.46 1.49
C TRP A 421 -17.27 -8.81 0.75
N SER A 422 -18.45 -9.42 0.71
CA SER A 422 -18.66 -10.77 0.19
C SER A 422 -20.00 -10.86 -0.51
N THR A 423 -20.22 -11.93 -1.27
CA THR A 423 -21.53 -12.31 -1.82
C THR A 423 -22.43 -12.98 -0.79
N THR A 424 -21.90 -13.26 0.40
CA THR A 424 -22.60 -13.91 1.51
C THR A 424 -22.44 -13.14 2.82
N HIS A 425 -23.31 -13.44 3.78
CA HIS A 425 -23.38 -12.79 5.09
C HIS A 425 -23.54 -13.82 6.22
N ASN A 426 -22.75 -14.90 6.13
CA ASN A 426 -22.80 -16.00 7.09
C ASN A 426 -22.55 -15.50 8.52
N GLY A 427 -23.36 -15.97 9.46
CA GLY A 427 -23.30 -15.53 10.86
C GLY A 427 -23.98 -14.19 11.15
N VAL A 428 -24.55 -13.52 10.15
CA VAL A 428 -25.30 -12.26 10.32
C VAL A 428 -26.78 -12.48 9.97
N THR A 429 -27.64 -12.34 10.98
CA THR A 429 -29.09 -12.34 10.80
C THR A 429 -29.55 -10.98 10.30
N THR A 430 -30.13 -10.92 9.10
CA THR A 430 -30.67 -9.67 8.54
C THR A 430 -31.88 -9.19 9.35
N PRO A 431 -31.83 -8.01 10.00
CA PRO A 431 -33.01 -7.45 10.66
C PRO A 431 -34.03 -6.99 9.61
N LYS A 432 -35.31 -6.97 9.97
CA LYS A 432 -36.40 -6.54 9.07
C LYS A 432 -36.19 -5.13 8.49
N THR A 433 -35.50 -4.28 9.24
CA THR A 433 -35.19 -2.88 8.89
C THR A 433 -34.07 -2.73 7.88
N ALA A 434 -33.26 -3.78 7.63
CA ALA A 434 -32.09 -3.70 6.76
C ALA A 434 -32.18 -4.66 5.57
N LYS A 435 -31.49 -4.31 4.49
CA LYS A 435 -31.27 -5.20 3.34
C LYS A 435 -29.78 -5.47 3.13
N PHE A 436 -29.44 -6.73 2.88
CA PHE A 436 -28.08 -7.11 2.49
C PHE A 436 -27.78 -6.67 1.06
N VAL A 437 -26.56 -6.19 0.80
CA VAL A 437 -26.05 -5.89 -0.52
C VAL A 437 -24.77 -6.70 -0.76
N PRO A 438 -24.73 -7.61 -1.75
CA PRO A 438 -23.55 -8.39 -2.06
C PRO A 438 -22.45 -7.54 -2.71
N MET A 439 -21.21 -8.00 -2.57
CA MET A 439 -20.04 -7.45 -3.24
C MET A 439 -19.25 -8.57 -3.92
N ILE A 440 -18.78 -8.32 -5.15
CA ILE A 440 -17.73 -9.12 -5.77
C ILE A 440 -16.41 -8.42 -5.47
N TRP A 441 -15.70 -8.90 -4.46
CA TRP A 441 -14.58 -8.17 -3.85
C TRP A 441 -13.39 -7.98 -4.79
N GLY A 442 -12.99 -9.03 -5.50
CA GLY A 442 -11.84 -8.97 -6.41
C GLY A 442 -11.97 -9.95 -7.57
N ALA A 443 -10.88 -10.10 -8.33
CA ALA A 443 -10.86 -10.95 -9.53
C ALA A 443 -11.19 -12.42 -9.21
N ASP A 444 -10.67 -12.92 -8.09
CA ASP A 444 -10.88 -14.32 -7.66
C ASP A 444 -12.32 -14.60 -7.21
N SER A 445 -13.04 -13.55 -6.81
CA SER A 445 -14.47 -13.64 -6.48
C SER A 445 -15.36 -13.76 -7.72
N VAL A 446 -14.80 -13.63 -8.93
CA VAL A 446 -15.58 -13.72 -10.20
C VAL A 446 -15.72 -15.17 -10.65
N ASN A 447 -16.51 -15.94 -9.91
CA ASN A 447 -16.87 -17.33 -10.21
C ASN A 447 -18.39 -17.54 -10.27
N SER A 448 -18.83 -18.68 -10.82
CA SER A 448 -20.25 -18.99 -11.05
C SER A 448 -21.07 -18.96 -9.76
N THR A 449 -20.54 -19.52 -8.67
CA THR A 449 -21.20 -19.55 -7.35
C THR A 449 -21.44 -18.15 -6.81
N ALA A 450 -20.39 -17.31 -6.78
CA ALA A 450 -20.47 -15.95 -6.28
C ALA A 450 -21.43 -15.09 -7.13
N LEU A 451 -21.40 -15.23 -8.46
CA LEU A 451 -22.32 -14.51 -9.35
C LEU A 451 -23.79 -14.94 -9.16
N ALA A 452 -24.04 -16.23 -8.93
CA ALA A 452 -25.37 -16.74 -8.63
C ALA A 452 -25.89 -16.23 -7.27
N GLN A 453 -25.04 -16.23 -6.24
CA GLN A 453 -25.36 -15.67 -4.93
C GLN A 453 -25.67 -14.17 -5.00
N ALA A 454 -24.83 -13.40 -5.71
CA ALA A 454 -25.05 -11.99 -5.93
C ALA A 454 -26.39 -11.71 -6.62
N LYS A 455 -26.75 -12.50 -7.64
CA LYS A 455 -28.01 -12.39 -8.37
C LYS A 455 -29.23 -12.71 -7.49
N ALA A 456 -29.10 -13.66 -6.56
CA ALA A 456 -30.17 -14.04 -5.65
C ALA A 456 -30.37 -13.04 -4.49
N ALA A 457 -29.30 -12.36 -4.05
CA ALA A 457 -29.33 -11.49 -2.87
C ALA A 457 -30.16 -10.20 -3.05
N GLY A 458 -30.34 -9.74 -4.29
CA GLY A 458 -31.16 -8.56 -4.56
C GLY A 458 -30.73 -7.81 -5.82
N PRO A 459 -31.34 -6.64 -6.09
CA PRO A 459 -31.06 -5.93 -7.34
C PRO A 459 -29.71 -5.24 -7.34
N TYR A 460 -29.16 -4.88 -6.17
CA TYR A 460 -27.92 -4.11 -6.05
C TYR A 460 -26.71 -5.04 -5.95
N LEU A 461 -25.64 -4.69 -6.66
CA LEU A 461 -24.34 -5.34 -6.57
C LEU A 461 -23.23 -4.28 -6.47
N LEU A 462 -22.37 -4.41 -5.46
CA LEU A 462 -21.13 -3.63 -5.37
C LEU A 462 -20.02 -4.29 -6.19
N GLY A 463 -19.27 -3.47 -6.93
CA GLY A 463 -18.10 -3.90 -7.69
C GLY A 463 -16.88 -4.18 -6.80
N PHE A 464 -15.72 -4.27 -7.44
CA PHE A 464 -14.46 -4.61 -6.77
C PHE A 464 -14.04 -3.59 -5.70
N ASN A 465 -13.39 -4.08 -4.64
CA ASN A 465 -12.98 -3.31 -3.47
C ASN A 465 -11.54 -2.81 -3.60
N GLU A 466 -11.35 -1.49 -3.63
CA GLU A 466 -10.05 -0.80 -3.68
C GLU A 466 -9.07 -1.43 -4.69
N PRO A 467 -9.47 -1.57 -5.97
CA PRO A 467 -8.61 -2.18 -6.99
C PRO A 467 -7.33 -1.39 -7.26
N ASP A 468 -7.31 -0.11 -6.88
CA ASP A 468 -6.18 0.80 -6.90
C ASP A 468 -5.19 0.60 -5.75
N MET A 469 -5.46 -0.33 -4.82
CA MET A 469 -4.57 -0.69 -3.72
C MET A 469 -4.05 -2.12 -3.84
N GLY A 470 -2.73 -2.25 -3.71
CA GLY A 470 -2.03 -3.54 -3.77
C GLY A 470 -2.40 -4.52 -2.66
N SER A 471 -2.76 -4.01 -1.47
CA SER A 471 -3.18 -4.83 -0.32
C SER A 471 -4.67 -5.22 -0.34
N GLN A 472 -5.39 -4.86 -1.41
CA GLN A 472 -6.82 -5.06 -1.56
C GLN A 472 -7.08 -5.89 -2.82
N SER A 473 -8.08 -5.57 -3.63
CA SER A 473 -8.39 -6.39 -4.81
C SER A 473 -7.37 -6.28 -5.94
N ASN A 474 -6.41 -5.35 -5.84
CA ASN A 474 -5.21 -5.19 -6.67
C ASN A 474 -5.41 -5.55 -8.15
N MET A 475 -6.05 -4.66 -8.91
CA MET A 475 -6.26 -4.91 -10.33
C MET A 475 -6.23 -3.62 -11.15
N SER A 476 -5.74 -3.72 -12.38
CA SER A 476 -5.82 -2.61 -13.33
C SER A 476 -7.27 -2.33 -13.75
N ALA A 477 -7.52 -1.11 -14.23
CA ALA A 477 -8.83 -0.74 -14.80
C ALA A 477 -9.20 -1.65 -15.99
N ASP A 478 -8.23 -2.03 -16.82
CA ASP A 478 -8.45 -2.93 -17.96
C ASP A 478 -8.82 -4.35 -17.53
N LYS A 479 -8.17 -4.87 -16.48
CA LYS A 479 -8.56 -6.15 -15.89
C LYS A 479 -9.98 -6.09 -15.34
N ALA A 480 -10.34 -5.05 -14.59
CA ALA A 480 -11.70 -4.85 -14.10
C ALA A 480 -12.72 -4.78 -15.25
N LEU A 481 -12.41 -4.07 -16.33
CA LEU A 481 -13.24 -3.98 -17.53
C LEU A 481 -13.42 -5.34 -18.23
N SER A 482 -12.36 -6.17 -18.29
CA SER A 482 -12.45 -7.50 -18.89
C SER A 482 -13.41 -8.44 -18.13
N LEU A 483 -13.52 -8.26 -16.80
CA LEU A 483 -14.39 -9.05 -15.94
C LEU A 483 -15.80 -8.46 -15.83
N TRP A 484 -15.97 -7.18 -16.16
CA TRP A 484 -17.22 -6.43 -15.98
C TRP A 484 -18.48 -7.06 -16.61
N PRO A 485 -18.43 -7.69 -17.81
CA PRO A 485 -19.59 -8.37 -18.38
C PRO A 485 -20.20 -9.43 -17.46
N LYS A 486 -19.36 -10.14 -16.69
CA LYS A 486 -19.83 -11.15 -15.73
C LYS A 486 -20.62 -10.50 -14.60
N LEU A 487 -20.13 -9.38 -14.04
CA LEU A 487 -20.84 -8.64 -13.00
C LEU A 487 -22.14 -8.02 -13.51
N MET A 488 -22.15 -7.48 -14.74
CA MET A 488 -23.37 -6.95 -15.37
C MET A 488 -24.46 -8.01 -15.55
N SER A 489 -24.09 -9.28 -15.72
CA SER A 489 -25.04 -10.40 -15.81
C SER A 489 -25.65 -10.82 -14.47
N ALA A 490 -24.95 -10.53 -13.36
CA ALA A 490 -25.36 -10.90 -12.01
C ALA A 490 -26.19 -9.80 -11.32
N GLY A 491 -25.73 -8.54 -11.37
CA GLY A 491 -26.38 -7.42 -10.65
C GLY A 491 -27.32 -6.61 -11.54
N LYS A 492 -28.58 -6.41 -11.12
CA LYS A 492 -29.55 -5.58 -11.87
C LYS A 492 -29.23 -4.08 -11.81
N VAL A 493 -28.62 -3.64 -10.71
CA VAL A 493 -28.13 -2.27 -10.46
C VAL A 493 -26.71 -2.39 -9.94
N LEU A 494 -25.73 -1.96 -10.74
CA LEU A 494 -24.32 -2.26 -10.54
C LEU A 494 -23.54 -0.99 -10.21
N GLY A 495 -22.95 -0.97 -9.01
CA GLY A 495 -22.01 0.06 -8.61
C GLY A 495 -20.67 -0.13 -9.30
N SER A 496 -19.93 0.95 -9.52
CA SER A 496 -18.53 0.87 -9.96
C SER A 496 -17.68 0.03 -8.98
N PRO A 497 -16.43 -0.29 -9.32
CA PRO A 497 -15.43 -0.59 -8.31
C PRO A 497 -15.26 0.60 -7.37
N ALA A 498 -15.02 0.35 -6.09
CA ALA A 498 -14.81 1.37 -5.06
C ALA A 498 -13.32 1.65 -4.94
N VAL A 499 -12.86 2.79 -5.47
CA VAL A 499 -11.45 3.19 -5.32
C VAL A 499 -11.16 3.70 -3.92
N ALA A 500 -9.96 3.41 -3.41
CA ALA A 500 -9.50 3.89 -2.11
C ALA A 500 -9.29 5.41 -2.12
N TYR A 501 -8.81 5.96 -3.24
CA TYR A 501 -8.55 7.40 -3.38
C TYR A 501 -8.71 7.89 -4.83
N GLY A 502 -8.70 9.22 -5.01
CA GLY A 502 -8.55 9.86 -6.31
C GLY A 502 -9.66 9.57 -7.32
N GLY A 503 -10.89 9.30 -6.86
CA GLY A 503 -12.02 9.04 -7.75
C GLY A 503 -12.31 10.18 -8.75
N ASP A 504 -11.99 11.42 -8.38
CA ASP A 504 -12.16 12.63 -9.18
C ASP A 504 -10.95 12.96 -10.09
N THR A 505 -9.81 12.30 -9.90
CA THR A 505 -8.55 12.60 -10.58
C THR A 505 -8.59 12.21 -12.07
N PRO A 506 -8.37 13.15 -13.01
CA PRO A 506 -8.20 12.83 -14.43
C PRO A 506 -7.04 11.85 -14.64
N GLY A 507 -7.27 10.79 -15.42
CA GLY A 507 -6.27 9.73 -15.65
C GLY A 507 -6.08 8.77 -14.46
N GLY A 508 -6.76 8.99 -13.34
CA GLY A 508 -6.80 8.08 -12.20
C GLY A 508 -7.51 6.76 -12.53
N TRP A 509 -7.47 5.82 -11.58
CA TRP A 509 -8.02 4.47 -11.79
C TRP A 509 -9.49 4.48 -12.18
N LEU A 510 -10.33 5.20 -11.40
CA LEU A 510 -11.76 5.31 -11.68
C LEU A 510 -12.03 6.01 -13.01
N ASP A 511 -11.25 7.03 -13.37
CA ASP A 511 -11.41 7.74 -14.64
C ASP A 511 -11.14 6.83 -15.85
N LYS A 512 -10.05 6.04 -15.78
CA LYS A 512 -9.71 5.03 -16.81
C LYS A 512 -10.82 3.99 -16.93
N PHE A 513 -11.28 3.44 -15.80
CA PHE A 513 -12.37 2.47 -15.77
C PHE A 513 -13.67 3.04 -16.36
N MET A 514 -14.11 4.23 -15.93
CA MET A 514 -15.36 4.84 -16.39
C MET A 514 -15.32 5.21 -17.88
N LYS A 515 -14.18 5.70 -18.38
CA LYS A 515 -13.97 5.95 -19.82
C LYS A 515 -14.02 4.65 -20.62
N GLY A 516 -13.31 3.61 -20.16
CA GLY A 516 -13.31 2.30 -20.82
C GLY A 516 -14.69 1.63 -20.79
N ALA A 517 -15.43 1.73 -19.69
CA ALA A 517 -16.79 1.22 -19.58
C ALA A 517 -17.72 1.96 -20.57
N LYS A 518 -17.63 3.29 -20.64
CA LYS A 518 -18.39 4.09 -21.63
C LYS A 518 -18.04 3.69 -23.06
N ALA A 519 -16.76 3.54 -23.39
CA ALA A 519 -16.29 3.15 -24.72
C ALA A 519 -16.79 1.75 -25.12
N LYS A 520 -16.87 0.81 -24.17
CA LYS A 520 -17.39 -0.55 -24.39
C LYS A 520 -18.92 -0.66 -24.30
N GLY A 521 -19.63 0.45 -24.04
CA GLY A 521 -21.09 0.44 -23.85
C GLY A 521 -21.54 -0.29 -22.59
N TYR A 522 -20.67 -0.43 -21.60
CA TYR A 522 -20.97 -1.13 -20.35
C TYR A 522 -21.81 -0.27 -19.41
N ARG A 523 -22.70 -0.94 -18.67
CA ARG A 523 -23.51 -0.33 -17.63
C ARG A 523 -22.71 -0.15 -16.34
N VAL A 524 -22.77 1.06 -15.80
CA VAL A 524 -22.37 1.42 -14.43
C VAL A 524 -23.45 2.36 -13.91
N ASP A 525 -24.26 1.93 -12.94
CA ASP A 525 -25.47 2.66 -12.54
C ASP A 525 -25.17 3.75 -11.50
N PHE A 526 -24.24 3.48 -10.59
CA PHE A 526 -23.79 4.41 -9.55
C PHE A 526 -22.29 4.26 -9.31
N ILE A 527 -21.68 5.27 -8.70
CA ILE A 527 -20.25 5.26 -8.31
C ILE A 527 -20.14 4.93 -6.83
N THR A 528 -19.26 3.98 -6.50
CA THR A 528 -18.89 3.64 -5.12
C THR A 528 -17.58 4.32 -4.74
N LEU A 529 -17.51 4.88 -3.54
CA LEU A 529 -16.34 5.61 -3.05
C LEU A 529 -16.00 5.25 -1.62
N HIS A 530 -14.72 5.25 -1.30
CA HIS A 530 -14.19 5.22 0.06
C HIS A 530 -13.60 6.58 0.42
N TRP A 531 -13.61 6.92 1.72
CA TRP A 531 -12.95 8.12 2.22
C TRP A 531 -12.57 7.98 3.69
N TYR A 532 -11.31 8.25 4.01
CA TYR A 532 -10.80 8.24 5.37
C TYR A 532 -10.12 9.56 5.71
N GLY A 533 -10.62 10.25 6.73
CA GLY A 533 -10.16 11.59 7.11
C GLY A 533 -9.06 11.57 8.16
N GLY A 534 -7.90 12.16 7.85
CA GLY A 534 -6.79 12.34 8.80
C GLY A 534 -6.86 13.62 9.65
N ASP A 535 -7.66 14.61 9.25
CA ASP A 535 -7.97 15.79 10.06
C ASP A 535 -9.14 15.47 11.00
N PHE A 536 -8.86 15.37 12.30
CA PHE A 536 -9.86 14.95 13.29
C PHE A 536 -10.76 16.10 13.80
N ASN A 537 -10.71 17.25 13.14
CA ASN A 537 -11.72 18.29 13.34
C ASN A 537 -12.98 17.99 12.51
N SER A 538 -14.08 17.66 13.18
CA SER A 538 -15.32 17.20 12.54
C SER A 538 -15.87 18.15 11.47
N THR A 539 -15.80 19.47 11.68
CA THR A 539 -16.28 20.47 10.71
C THR A 539 -15.45 20.48 9.43
N ARG A 540 -14.11 20.50 9.57
CA ARG A 540 -13.20 20.49 8.42
C ARG A 540 -13.24 19.15 7.69
N ALA A 541 -13.22 18.04 8.42
CA ALA A 541 -13.37 16.70 7.86
C ALA A 541 -14.67 16.54 7.06
N THR A 542 -15.79 17.02 7.61
CA THR A 542 -17.09 16.97 6.90
C THR A 542 -17.06 17.80 5.62
N SER A 543 -16.39 18.95 5.64
CA SER A 543 -16.22 19.80 4.46
C SER A 543 -15.33 19.15 3.40
N GLN A 544 -14.23 18.51 3.81
CA GLN A 544 -13.32 17.77 2.93
C GLN A 544 -14.04 16.60 2.26
N LEU A 545 -14.76 15.77 3.04
CA LEU A 545 -15.58 14.69 2.51
C LEU A 545 -16.61 15.21 1.50
N LYS A 546 -17.38 16.25 1.85
CA LYS A 546 -18.36 16.85 0.93
C LYS A 546 -17.72 17.31 -0.38
N GLY A 547 -16.55 17.95 -0.29
CA GLY A 547 -15.78 18.40 -1.45
C GLY A 547 -15.41 17.26 -2.38
N TYR A 548 -14.88 16.17 -1.84
CA TYR A 548 -14.53 14.97 -2.61
C TYR A 548 -15.75 14.35 -3.31
N LEU A 549 -16.85 14.14 -2.58
CA LEU A 549 -18.08 13.58 -3.16
C LEU A 549 -18.65 14.46 -4.28
N GLN A 550 -18.61 15.78 -4.10
CA GLN A 550 -19.06 16.74 -5.12
C GLN A 550 -18.15 16.71 -6.35
N ALA A 551 -16.83 16.62 -6.18
CA ALA A 551 -15.88 16.54 -7.29
C ALA A 551 -16.10 15.30 -8.15
N VAL A 552 -16.27 14.12 -7.51
CA VAL A 552 -16.60 12.88 -8.22
C VAL A 552 -17.95 12.97 -8.92
N TYR A 553 -18.98 13.52 -8.25
CA TYR A 553 -20.29 13.69 -8.86
C TYR A 553 -20.25 14.61 -10.08
N ASN A 554 -19.57 15.76 -9.99
CA ASN A 554 -19.40 16.70 -11.10
C ASN A 554 -18.65 16.08 -12.28
N ARG A 555 -17.78 15.10 -12.03
CA ARG A 555 -17.04 14.42 -13.10
C ARG A 555 -17.90 13.42 -13.86
N TYR A 556 -18.61 12.55 -13.17
CA TYR A 556 -19.30 11.41 -13.80
C TYR A 556 -20.81 11.56 -13.93
N HIS A 557 -21.41 12.54 -13.23
CA HIS A 557 -22.86 12.80 -13.21
C HIS A 557 -23.69 11.55 -12.92
N LYS A 558 -23.19 10.69 -12.02
CA LYS A 558 -23.84 9.45 -11.58
C LYS A 558 -24.13 9.52 -10.08
N PRO A 559 -25.20 8.88 -9.60
CA PRO A 559 -25.46 8.78 -8.17
C PRO A 559 -24.26 8.18 -7.42
N ILE A 560 -24.06 8.63 -6.19
CA ILE A 560 -22.92 8.23 -5.34
C ILE A 560 -23.38 7.34 -4.20
N TRP A 561 -22.64 6.26 -3.97
CA TRP A 561 -22.67 5.46 -2.76
C TRP A 561 -21.32 5.59 -2.05
N LEU A 562 -21.31 6.11 -0.83
CA LEU A 562 -20.11 6.16 0.01
C LEU A 562 -20.03 4.86 0.81
N THR A 563 -19.36 3.83 0.29
CA THR A 563 -19.42 2.46 0.83
C THR A 563 -18.51 2.24 2.03
N GLU A 564 -17.51 3.10 2.21
CA GLU A 564 -16.70 3.17 3.43
C GLU A 564 -16.36 4.61 3.77
N TYR A 565 -16.56 5.00 5.03
CA TYR A 565 -15.95 6.20 5.55
C TYR A 565 -15.83 6.20 7.07
N ALA A 566 -14.79 6.87 7.57
CA ALA A 566 -14.55 7.17 8.98
C ALA A 566 -13.46 8.25 9.10
N LEU A 567 -13.20 8.77 10.31
CA LEU A 567 -11.91 9.39 10.58
C LEU A 567 -10.92 8.30 10.98
N ILE A 568 -9.98 8.06 10.09
CA ILE A 568 -8.81 7.21 10.30
C ILE A 568 -7.69 7.89 9.53
N ASP A 569 -6.58 8.15 10.22
CA ASP A 569 -5.38 8.67 9.59
C ASP A 569 -4.46 7.50 9.26
N PHE A 570 -4.25 7.27 7.97
CA PHE A 570 -3.33 6.25 7.44
C PHE A 570 -1.99 6.82 6.99
N SER A 571 -1.74 8.13 7.18
CA SER A 571 -0.54 8.80 6.67
C SER A 571 0.75 8.40 7.40
N ASN A 572 0.65 8.02 8.68
CA ASN A 572 1.73 7.74 9.63
C ASN A 572 1.40 6.52 10.51
N GLY A 573 1.15 5.37 9.88
CA GLY A 573 0.53 4.23 10.55
C GLY A 573 -0.98 4.43 10.71
N THR A 574 -1.67 3.53 11.44
CA THR A 574 -3.12 3.68 11.68
C THR A 574 -3.35 4.44 12.97
N ARG A 575 -3.88 5.66 12.86
CA ARG A 575 -4.26 6.48 14.00
C ARG A 575 -5.75 6.78 13.97
N PHE A 576 -6.38 6.69 15.14
CA PHE A 576 -7.80 6.98 15.33
C PHE A 576 -7.96 8.28 16.13
N PRO A 577 -9.07 9.02 15.93
CA PRO A 577 -9.44 10.14 16.79
C PRO A 577 -9.87 9.66 18.18
N SER A 578 -10.15 10.59 19.09
CA SER A 578 -10.88 10.24 20.32
C SER A 578 -12.33 9.83 20.02
N ASP A 579 -12.96 9.08 20.93
CA ASP A 579 -14.36 8.66 20.84
C ASP A 579 -15.30 9.86 20.62
N ALA A 580 -15.07 10.97 21.33
CA ALA A 580 -15.83 12.19 21.22
C ALA A 580 -15.67 12.86 19.85
N GLN A 581 -14.44 12.90 19.31
CA GLN A 581 -14.17 13.42 17.97
C GLN A 581 -14.84 12.55 16.90
N GLN A 582 -14.78 11.22 17.04
CA GLN A 582 -15.43 10.29 16.12
C GLN A 582 -16.95 10.46 16.15
N ALA A 583 -17.55 10.54 17.35
CA ALA A 583 -18.98 10.77 17.52
C ALA A 583 -19.43 12.13 16.97
N ALA A 584 -18.63 13.19 17.15
CA ALA A 584 -18.89 14.50 16.58
C ALA A 584 -18.89 14.46 15.04
N PHE A 585 -17.94 13.74 14.44
CA PHE A 585 -17.89 13.55 13.00
C PHE A 585 -19.05 12.70 12.48
N VAL A 586 -19.48 11.64 13.18
CA VAL A 586 -20.69 10.88 12.81
C VAL A 586 -21.90 11.82 12.74
N LYS A 587 -22.12 12.67 13.75
CA LYS A 587 -23.25 13.62 13.76
C LYS A 587 -23.21 14.60 12.59
N SER A 588 -22.05 15.23 12.34
CA SER A 588 -21.93 16.23 11.27
C SER A 588 -21.99 15.62 9.87
N SER A 589 -21.30 14.50 9.66
CA SER A 589 -21.23 13.82 8.36
C SER A 589 -22.57 13.22 7.95
N THR A 590 -23.29 12.54 8.85
CA THR A 590 -24.60 11.94 8.52
C THR A 590 -25.64 13.00 8.16
N LYS A 591 -25.70 14.12 8.92
CA LYS A 591 -26.55 15.27 8.58
C LYS A 591 -26.21 15.84 7.20
N MET A 592 -24.93 15.98 6.89
CA MET A 592 -24.47 16.46 5.58
C MET A 592 -24.86 15.49 4.46
N LEU A 593 -24.56 14.19 4.60
CA LEU A 593 -24.83 13.15 3.60
C LEU A 593 -26.33 12.97 3.34
N ALA A 594 -27.16 13.10 4.38
CA ALA A 594 -28.63 13.09 4.24
C ALA A 594 -29.10 14.20 3.29
N GLY A 595 -28.54 15.41 3.43
CA GLY A 595 -28.89 16.59 2.63
C GLY A 595 -28.33 16.63 1.21
N LEU A 596 -27.41 15.73 0.82
CA LEU A 596 -26.87 15.70 -0.55
C LEU A 596 -27.77 14.87 -1.48
N PRO A 597 -28.43 15.46 -2.50
CA PRO A 597 -29.37 14.73 -3.35
C PRO A 597 -28.71 13.69 -4.25
N TYR A 598 -27.44 13.90 -4.61
CA TYR A 598 -26.67 12.98 -5.44
C TYR A 598 -26.04 11.82 -4.65
N VAL A 599 -26.03 11.88 -3.32
CA VAL A 599 -25.63 10.75 -2.46
C VAL A 599 -26.87 9.92 -2.16
N GLN A 600 -26.92 8.70 -2.70
CA GLN A 600 -28.04 7.79 -2.51
C GLN A 600 -27.87 6.92 -1.28
N ARG A 601 -26.65 6.50 -0.96
CA ARG A 601 -26.36 5.67 0.21
C ARG A 601 -24.99 5.98 0.79
N TYR A 602 -24.82 5.72 2.08
CA TYR A 602 -23.54 5.76 2.75
C TYR A 602 -23.44 4.64 3.79
N ALA A 603 -22.24 4.13 4.01
CA ALA A 603 -21.97 3.08 4.99
C ALA A 603 -20.75 3.44 5.84
N TRP A 604 -20.96 3.53 7.15
CA TRP A 604 -19.87 3.76 8.10
C TRP A 604 -18.94 2.54 8.15
N PHE A 605 -17.63 2.79 8.27
CA PHE A 605 -16.60 1.76 8.43
C PHE A 605 -16.14 1.70 9.90
N GLY A 606 -16.55 0.73 10.71
CA GLY A 606 -17.57 -0.29 10.46
C GLY A 606 -18.33 -0.62 11.75
N ILE A 607 -19.11 -1.70 11.75
CA ILE A 607 -20.03 -1.97 12.86
C ILE A 607 -19.32 -2.39 14.15
N GLY A 608 -18.24 -3.17 14.08
CA GLY A 608 -17.56 -3.72 15.26
C GLY A 608 -16.45 -2.80 15.77
N ALA A 609 -16.29 -2.69 17.08
CA ALA A 609 -15.17 -2.03 17.74
C ALA A 609 -14.33 -3.08 18.47
N LYS A 610 -13.03 -2.84 18.57
CA LYS A 610 -12.20 -3.57 19.53
C LYS A 610 -12.52 -3.06 20.94
N ASP A 611 -12.66 -3.95 21.90
CA ASP A 611 -13.13 -3.57 23.24
C ASP A 611 -12.16 -2.63 23.97
N ASN A 612 -10.85 -2.86 23.78
CA ASN A 612 -9.75 -2.22 24.51
C ASN A 612 -8.75 -1.46 23.62
N GLU A 613 -9.07 -1.25 22.34
CA GLU A 613 -8.20 -0.52 21.41
C GLU A 613 -8.99 0.57 20.68
N PRO A 614 -8.36 1.72 20.37
CA PRO A 614 -8.98 2.74 19.53
C PRO A 614 -9.42 2.15 18.18
N SER A 615 -10.64 2.45 17.77
CA SER A 615 -11.18 2.02 16.47
C SER A 615 -12.28 2.97 16.01
N SER A 616 -12.68 2.85 14.74
CA SER A 616 -13.87 3.52 14.22
C SER A 616 -15.17 2.76 14.52
N GLY A 617 -15.12 1.64 15.25
CA GLY A 617 -16.26 0.76 15.46
C GLY A 617 -17.45 1.37 16.18
N LEU A 618 -18.65 1.01 15.75
CA LEU A 618 -19.90 1.49 16.35
C LEU A 618 -20.32 0.69 17.61
N PHE A 619 -19.97 -0.60 17.69
CA PHE A 619 -20.40 -1.48 18.77
C PHE A 619 -19.25 -2.37 19.25
N LYS A 620 -19.06 -2.41 20.56
CA LYS A 620 -18.19 -3.36 21.27
C LYS A 620 -18.85 -4.73 21.38
N SER A 621 -18.10 -5.71 21.90
CA SER A 621 -18.59 -7.05 22.20
C SER A 621 -19.90 -7.03 23.00
N GLY A 622 -20.80 -7.98 22.72
CA GLY A 622 -22.14 -8.03 23.30
C GLY A 622 -23.14 -7.03 22.70
N GLY A 623 -22.75 -6.26 21.68
CA GLY A 623 -23.61 -5.28 21.02
C GLY A 623 -23.80 -3.99 21.83
N VAL A 624 -22.78 -3.61 22.62
CA VAL A 624 -22.77 -2.38 23.41
C VAL A 624 -22.31 -1.20 22.53
N PRO A 625 -23.11 -0.13 22.34
CA PRO A 625 -22.73 0.96 21.46
C PRO A 625 -21.60 1.81 22.04
N THR A 626 -20.63 2.18 21.20
CA THR A 626 -19.63 3.22 21.48
C THR A 626 -20.28 4.61 21.45
N GLU A 627 -19.55 5.69 21.75
CA GLU A 627 -20.05 7.05 21.54
C GLU A 627 -20.42 7.31 20.07
N ALA A 628 -19.57 6.86 19.14
CA ALA A 628 -19.85 6.89 17.71
C ALA A 628 -21.10 6.04 17.36
N GLY A 629 -21.24 4.87 17.98
CA GLY A 629 -22.43 4.02 17.87
C GLY A 629 -23.70 4.76 18.27
N ARG A 630 -23.75 5.38 19.44
CA ARG A 630 -24.89 6.16 19.91
C ARG A 630 -25.22 7.33 18.98
N ALA A 631 -24.19 8.04 18.49
CA ALA A 631 -24.36 9.09 17.50
C ALA A 631 -24.97 8.56 16.19
N PHE A 632 -24.51 7.40 15.72
CA PHE A 632 -25.00 6.77 14.49
C PHE A 632 -26.45 6.26 14.62
N GLN A 633 -26.82 5.74 15.79
CA GLN A 633 -28.20 5.36 16.12
C GLN A 633 -29.14 6.56 16.07
N ALA A 634 -28.71 7.69 16.64
CA ALA A 634 -29.50 8.91 16.71
C ALA A 634 -29.62 9.64 15.35
N ALA A 635 -28.69 9.42 14.42
CA ALA A 635 -28.72 10.02 13.09
C ALA A 635 -29.95 9.54 12.30
N ARG A 636 -30.65 10.47 11.64
CA ARG A 636 -31.87 10.20 10.85
C ARG A 636 -31.59 10.32 9.36
#